data_AF-A0A397CEM6-F1
#
_entry.id   AF-A0A397CEM6-F1
#
_cell.length_a   1.000
_cell.length_b   1.000
_cell.length_c   1.000
_cell.angle_alpha   90.00
_cell.angle_beta   90.00
_cell.angle_gamma   90.00
#
_symmetry.space_group_name_H-M   'P 1'
#
loop_
_entity.id
_entity.type
_entity.pdbx_description
1 polymer ?
#
loop_
_entity_poly.entity_id
_entity_poly.type
_entity_poly.pdbx_seq_one_letter_code
_entity_poly.pdbx_strand_id
1 'polypeptide(L)'
;MTAPMYPASIQDQVHSDLHAVVVGLRSTHSCDLPWIASSYCFVDFGQSWEMAVSAARQVKCKLDATNGALYLESILRNADWAIMEPCWGAALQRSVFDHVQSSSKGQQWVVAMTSLESKVPVPDEVAAWRSFNVTAYSPHWQNHKQMGIVETADIQNAFGLAYPLTIRKIAPEYQSSSPTSFRMQWPLASLLWAVGSTNTSGVAGHSLVRSSPEFAFSNESSVESLLVRNGTLPFPLDAGLALTRTTFGPFGTIAMKRIAPPLPLRVLYQNLTQAILISIGDNATALEVFSSIEILTMFTPDIAAWRELSHIGGNFMCSLGSHVEPKLSGLFPLDGSCATNEIEQTLDTKISSMAALLTQSTRPQTLIEHTCEHETFAKNSCKDALLQGVRFFESTMLPRQLLALVDLADATKHTIQSMYNPQIVQYTWDGQPQSNAALSHVGVFDEPTFEFFAWLYMFEWMLGYREVVQFDGAFASMTVVSGRPSNVMFEVNALEVPLNVAFYLRSALQYFTMVLLIVAFVVCLTILVNRGYIEGVNMFEFNRVAGLVWIGRPLMLLRGVTATCILSTATLHLVQPNNMHAGFTQLASSPPNAITTILSCGEMGWVVYILNDVFSVVTTDTTSRYAWKSSTSVWLAAGVWSLVSPVQHVVRIDRQCIVQQVDFALTCQSGVLEIGSVHRFAGLLVLAMVCCVGCFVLDRVCFARRGTAKRATSLLLHAVAQDQFDLRHWNHHGVYYLDRASAVLNGLLTFRTPSGTFVVMDVKAWQVLIIRPQDHHGGGSLPLAFSAALPLVD
;
A
#
# COMPACT_ATOMS: atom_id res chain seq x y z
N MET A 1 4.64 -9.98 -5.58
CA MET A 1 5.74 -10.58 -4.76
C MET A 1 6.33 -9.47 -3.91
N THR A 2 6.66 -9.76 -2.66
CA THR A 2 7.21 -8.78 -1.73
C THR A 2 8.62 -9.20 -1.33
N ALA A 3 9.55 -8.25 -1.32
CA ALA A 3 10.90 -8.47 -0.82
C ALA A 3 10.83 -8.80 0.70
N PRO A 4 11.36 -9.94 1.15
CA PRO A 4 11.16 -10.40 2.54
C PRO A 4 11.73 -9.45 3.59
N MET A 5 12.77 -8.69 3.26
CA MET A 5 13.42 -7.73 4.17
C MET A 5 12.86 -6.31 4.07
N TYR A 6 11.79 -6.14 3.29
CA TYR A 6 11.10 -4.86 3.26
C TYR A 6 10.62 -4.39 4.65
N PRO A 7 10.00 -5.22 5.51
CA PRO A 7 9.59 -4.80 6.85
C PRO A 7 10.77 -4.29 7.68
N ALA A 8 11.90 -5.01 7.65
CA ALA A 8 13.15 -4.63 8.29
C ALA A 8 13.64 -3.25 7.84
N SER A 9 13.65 -3.00 6.53
CA SER A 9 14.08 -1.72 5.95
C SER A 9 13.20 -0.52 6.37
N ILE A 10 11.92 -0.77 6.66
CA ILE A 10 10.98 0.23 7.14
C ILE A 10 11.16 0.44 8.65
N GLN A 11 11.31 -0.64 9.43
CA GLN A 11 11.59 -0.51 10.87
C GLN A 11 12.84 0.31 11.14
N ASP A 12 13.92 0.11 10.38
CA ASP A 12 15.16 0.90 10.54
C ASP A 12 14.95 2.40 10.33
N GLN A 13 14.02 2.80 9.46
CA GLN A 13 13.64 4.21 9.30
C GLN A 13 12.89 4.72 10.53
N VAL A 14 11.95 3.90 11.04
CA VAL A 14 11.14 4.23 12.23
C VAL A 14 11.99 4.26 13.51
N HIS A 15 13.04 3.46 13.61
CA HIS A 15 13.97 3.41 14.74
C HIS A 15 14.71 4.73 15.01
N SER A 16 14.80 5.61 14.00
CA SER A 16 15.34 6.97 14.16
C SER A 16 14.33 7.98 14.74
N ASP A 17 13.04 7.65 14.72
CA ASP A 17 11.97 8.45 15.33
C ASP A 17 11.63 7.90 16.73
N LEU A 18 12.21 8.53 17.75
CA LEU A 18 11.94 8.18 19.14
C LEU A 18 10.47 8.29 19.54
N HIS A 19 9.66 9.14 18.89
CA HIS A 19 8.24 9.22 19.19
C HIS A 19 7.54 7.91 18.80
N ALA A 20 7.77 7.45 17.57
CA ALA A 20 7.23 6.18 17.09
C ALA A 20 7.76 4.98 17.90
N VAL A 21 9.03 5.00 18.31
CA VAL A 21 9.62 3.97 19.17
C VAL A 21 8.95 3.92 20.54
N VAL A 22 8.80 5.06 21.23
CA VAL A 22 8.18 5.10 22.56
C VAL A 22 6.73 4.63 22.50
N VAL A 23 5.98 5.04 21.47
CA VAL A 23 4.63 4.52 21.21
C VAL A 23 4.67 3.00 21.00
N GLY A 24 5.60 2.51 20.18
CA GLY A 24 5.78 1.08 19.90
C GLY A 24 6.16 0.25 21.14
N LEU A 25 7.03 0.77 22.01
CA LEU A 25 7.40 0.11 23.26
C LEU A 25 6.19 0.03 24.22
N ARG A 26 5.36 1.07 24.26
CA ARG A 26 4.13 1.10 25.08
C ARG A 26 3.01 0.22 24.51
N SER A 27 2.97 0.01 23.19
CA SER A 27 2.00 -0.89 22.54
C SER A 27 2.45 -2.35 22.57
N THR A 28 3.75 -2.61 22.68
CA THR A 28 4.30 -3.96 22.82
C THR A 28 3.83 -4.58 24.12
N HIS A 29 3.29 -5.80 24.06
CA HIS A 29 2.89 -6.54 25.24
C HIS A 29 4.09 -6.70 26.19
N SER A 30 3.95 -6.36 27.47
CA SER A 30 5.13 -6.17 28.34
C SER A 30 5.90 -7.46 28.65
N CYS A 31 5.29 -8.63 28.49
CA CYS A 31 6.01 -9.91 28.54
C CYS A 31 6.94 -10.13 27.32
N ASP A 32 6.71 -9.42 26.22
CA ASP A 32 7.51 -9.51 24.99
C ASP A 32 8.66 -8.50 24.94
N LEU A 33 8.70 -7.51 25.84
CA LEU A 33 9.77 -6.51 25.87
C LEU A 33 11.16 -7.13 26.06
N PRO A 34 11.38 -8.12 26.96
CA PRO A 34 12.68 -8.79 27.07
C PRO A 34 13.05 -9.64 25.85
N TRP A 35 12.11 -9.94 24.95
CA TRP A 35 12.36 -10.64 23.69
C TRP A 35 12.80 -9.71 22.55
N ILE A 36 12.77 -8.38 22.72
CA ILE A 36 13.41 -7.47 21.76
C ILE A 36 14.89 -7.88 21.64
N ALA A 37 15.36 -8.09 20.41
CA ALA A 37 16.76 -8.46 20.19
C ALA A 37 17.68 -7.31 20.57
N SER A 38 18.16 -7.32 21.82
CA SER A 38 19.12 -6.35 22.30
C SER A 38 20.10 -6.94 23.32
N SER A 39 21.34 -6.47 23.26
CA SER A 39 22.35 -6.64 24.29
C SER A 39 22.37 -5.40 25.17
N TYR A 40 21.69 -5.46 26.30
CA TYR A 40 21.70 -4.39 27.29
C TYR A 40 23.09 -4.24 27.90
N CYS A 41 23.67 -3.05 27.76
CA CYS A 41 25.00 -2.72 28.27
C CYS A 41 24.94 -1.85 29.52
N PHE A 42 23.82 -1.17 29.74
CA PHE A 42 23.61 -0.27 30.87
C PHE A 42 22.22 -0.50 31.45
N VAL A 43 22.10 -0.39 32.77
CA VAL A 43 20.79 -0.46 33.44
C VAL A 43 20.01 0.83 33.21
N ASP A 44 20.65 1.98 33.41
CA ASP A 44 20.07 3.33 33.36
C ASP A 44 20.67 4.19 32.26
N PHE A 45 19.93 5.19 31.78
CA PHE A 45 20.42 6.14 30.76
C PHE A 45 21.64 6.94 31.25
N GLY A 46 21.77 7.15 32.56
CA GLY A 46 22.90 7.80 33.18
C GLY A 46 24.19 6.96 33.24
N GLN A 47 24.16 5.71 32.75
CA GLN A 47 25.29 4.77 32.76
C GLN A 47 25.88 4.54 34.17
N SER A 48 25.04 4.61 35.20
CA SER A 48 25.44 4.40 36.60
C SER A 48 25.79 2.95 36.88
N TRP A 49 25.12 2.01 36.19
CA TRP A 49 25.38 0.57 36.32
C TRP A 49 25.59 -0.09 34.96
N GLU A 50 26.73 -0.77 34.84
CA GLU A 50 27.10 -1.56 33.66
C GLU A 50 26.47 -2.96 33.71
N MET A 51 26.01 -3.47 32.56
CA MET A 51 25.27 -4.74 32.42
C MET A 51 25.79 -5.66 31.31
N ALA A 52 26.76 -5.22 30.48
CA ALA A 52 27.20 -6.05 29.36
C ALA A 52 27.80 -7.40 29.83
N VAL A 53 27.54 -8.45 29.05
CA VAL A 53 27.94 -9.83 29.37
C VAL A 53 29.46 -10.06 29.43
N SER A 54 30.26 -9.17 28.83
CA SER A 54 31.73 -9.24 28.86
C SER A 54 32.37 -7.85 28.92
N ALA A 55 33.60 -7.77 29.42
CA ALA A 55 34.35 -6.51 29.49
C ALA A 55 34.61 -5.91 28.09
N ALA A 56 34.96 -6.76 27.11
CA ALA A 56 35.16 -6.34 25.73
C ALA A 56 33.86 -5.73 25.15
N ARG A 57 32.70 -6.35 25.42
CA ARG A 57 31.41 -5.83 24.97
C ARG A 57 31.10 -4.49 25.62
N GLN A 58 31.33 -4.34 26.94
CA GLN A 58 31.09 -3.09 27.66
C GLN A 58 31.86 -1.90 27.04
N VAL A 59 33.12 -2.11 26.65
CA VAL A 59 33.95 -1.09 25.99
C VAL A 59 33.32 -0.68 24.65
N LYS A 60 32.87 -1.64 23.85
CA LYS A 60 32.23 -1.38 22.56
C LYS A 60 30.89 -0.66 22.69
N CYS A 61 30.10 -0.97 23.72
CA CYS A 61 28.83 -0.28 23.94
C CYS A 61 28.98 1.22 24.17
N LYS A 62 30.13 1.69 24.69
CA LYS A 62 30.40 3.12 24.85
C LYS A 62 30.49 3.86 23.50
N LEU A 63 30.81 3.15 22.41
CA LEU A 63 30.85 3.73 21.05
C LEU A 63 29.46 3.93 20.44
N ASP A 64 28.44 3.21 20.93
CA ASP A 64 27.05 3.27 20.42
C ASP A 64 26.10 3.77 21.53
N ALA A 65 26.62 4.58 22.46
CA ALA A 65 25.88 5.07 23.63
C ALA A 65 24.66 5.95 23.28
N THR A 66 24.54 6.43 22.05
CA THR A 66 23.37 7.16 21.55
C THR A 66 22.18 6.26 21.20
N ASN A 67 22.39 4.93 21.18
CA ASN A 67 21.36 3.93 20.88
C ASN A 67 20.61 3.50 22.16
N GLY A 68 19.32 3.84 22.24
CA GLY A 68 18.42 3.54 23.34
C GLY A 68 18.24 2.04 23.59
N ALA A 69 18.45 1.20 22.58
CA ALA A 69 18.31 -0.26 22.71
C ALA A 69 19.34 -0.85 23.68
N LEU A 70 20.46 -0.19 23.94
CA LEU A 70 21.50 -0.67 24.87
C LEU A 70 21.16 -0.44 26.35
N TYR A 71 20.07 0.27 26.65
CA TYR A 71 19.72 0.68 28.01
C TYR A 71 18.48 -0.06 28.48
N LEU A 72 18.56 -0.77 29.60
CA LEU A 72 17.41 -1.51 30.15
C LEU A 72 16.27 -0.56 30.54
N GLU A 73 16.60 0.62 31.04
CA GLU A 73 15.67 1.71 31.37
C GLU A 73 14.69 2.02 30.24
N SER A 74 15.12 1.93 28.97
CA SER A 74 14.27 2.21 27.80
C SER A 74 13.00 1.37 27.75
N ILE A 75 13.10 0.08 28.09
CA ILE A 75 11.96 -0.84 28.08
C ILE A 75 11.19 -0.78 29.39
N LEU A 76 11.86 -0.62 30.53
CA LEU A 76 11.20 -0.63 31.85
C LEU A 76 10.32 0.60 32.08
N ARG A 77 10.73 1.78 31.58
CA ARG A 77 9.92 3.02 31.64
C ARG A 77 8.63 2.95 30.83
N ASN A 78 8.63 2.13 29.78
CA ASN A 78 7.53 2.02 28.84
C ASN A 78 6.67 0.76 29.07
N ALA A 79 7.15 -0.18 29.88
CA ALA A 79 6.44 -1.39 30.25
C ALA A 79 5.18 -1.11 31.09
N ASP A 80 4.13 -1.89 30.88
CA ASP A 80 3.04 -2.05 31.84
C ASP A 80 3.45 -3.08 32.91
N TRP A 81 3.79 -2.58 34.10
CA TRP A 81 4.24 -3.41 35.20
C TRP A 81 3.19 -4.35 35.76
N ALA A 82 1.90 -4.06 35.60
CA ALA A 82 0.85 -5.01 35.98
C ALA A 82 0.91 -6.30 35.13
N ILE A 83 1.41 -6.19 33.89
CA ILE A 83 1.60 -7.30 32.94
C ILE A 83 3.03 -7.86 33.01
N MET A 84 4.03 -7.01 33.22
CA MET A 84 5.44 -7.41 33.26
C MET A 84 5.77 -8.21 34.53
N GLU A 85 5.19 -7.85 35.68
CA GLU A 85 5.49 -8.44 36.98
C GLU A 85 5.24 -9.96 37.01
N PRO A 86 4.09 -10.50 36.55
CA PRO A 86 3.86 -11.95 36.51
C PRO A 86 4.81 -12.72 35.59
N CYS A 87 5.31 -12.09 34.52
CA CYS A 87 6.17 -12.75 33.53
C CYS A 87 7.65 -12.71 33.92
N TRP A 88 8.14 -11.55 34.39
CA TRP A 88 9.57 -11.29 34.54
C TRP A 88 9.94 -10.61 35.87
N GLY A 89 8.98 -10.20 36.71
CA GLY A 89 9.24 -9.44 37.94
C GLY A 89 10.23 -10.12 38.87
N ALA A 90 10.02 -11.41 39.18
CA ALA A 90 10.94 -12.17 40.02
C ALA A 90 12.35 -12.31 39.43
N ALA A 91 12.45 -12.50 38.10
CA ALA A 91 13.74 -12.61 37.43
C ALA A 91 14.47 -11.26 37.36
N LEU A 92 13.75 -10.15 37.13
CA LEU A 92 14.30 -8.79 37.13
C LEU A 92 14.71 -8.35 38.53
N GLN A 93 13.92 -8.70 39.54
CA GLN A 93 14.23 -8.44 40.94
C GLN A 93 15.59 -9.04 41.29
N ARG A 94 15.75 -10.35 41.03
CA ARG A 94 16.99 -11.08 41.31
C ARG A 94 18.16 -10.63 40.44
N SER A 95 17.95 -10.50 39.14
CA SER A 95 19.04 -10.24 38.19
C SER A 95 19.54 -8.79 38.23
N VAL A 96 18.67 -7.83 38.53
CA VAL A 96 18.99 -6.39 38.43
C VAL A 96 18.64 -5.64 39.72
N PHE A 97 17.40 -5.70 40.18
CA PHE A 97 16.93 -4.75 41.20
C PHE A 97 17.57 -4.96 42.57
N ASP A 98 17.81 -6.20 43.01
CA ASP A 98 18.43 -6.50 44.31
C ASP A 98 19.77 -5.78 44.48
N HIS A 99 20.61 -5.80 43.44
CA HIS A 99 21.90 -5.09 43.47
C HIS A 99 21.73 -3.58 43.35
N VAL A 100 20.87 -3.10 42.45
CA VAL A 100 20.66 -1.65 42.22
C VAL A 100 20.11 -0.97 43.48
N GLN A 101 19.18 -1.62 44.19
CA GLN A 101 18.55 -1.15 45.42
C GLN A 101 19.51 -1.07 46.63
N SER A 102 20.75 -1.58 46.51
CA SER A 102 21.79 -1.37 47.53
C SER A 102 22.18 0.12 47.70
N SER A 103 21.87 0.96 46.71
CA SER A 103 22.12 2.40 46.72
C SER A 103 20.82 3.20 46.82
N SER A 104 20.87 4.38 47.48
CA SER A 104 19.71 5.28 47.57
C SER A 104 19.21 5.76 46.20
N LYS A 105 20.15 6.05 45.28
CA LYS A 105 19.84 6.39 43.88
C LYS A 105 19.10 5.25 43.17
N GLY A 106 19.55 4.01 43.37
CA GLY A 106 18.94 2.84 42.75
C GLY A 106 17.54 2.53 43.29
N GLN A 107 17.29 2.72 44.59
CA GLN A 107 15.94 2.58 45.16
C GLN A 107 14.95 3.55 44.50
N GLN A 108 15.33 4.82 44.35
CA GLN A 108 14.51 5.82 43.66
C GLN A 108 14.31 5.47 42.19
N TRP A 109 15.36 5.00 41.52
CA TRP A 109 15.28 4.57 40.12
C TRP A 109 14.30 3.39 39.94
N VAL A 110 14.37 2.34 40.76
CA VAL A 110 13.45 1.19 40.65
C VAL A 110 12.00 1.63 40.84
N VAL A 111 11.71 2.48 41.84
CA VAL A 111 10.35 3.02 42.04
C VAL A 111 9.89 3.84 40.83
N ALA A 112 10.77 4.64 40.24
CA ALA A 112 10.45 5.43 39.05
C ALA A 112 10.21 4.54 37.82
N MET A 113 10.86 3.38 37.71
CA MET A 113 10.64 2.44 36.63
C MET A 113 9.33 1.66 36.78
N THR A 114 8.98 1.23 38.01
CA THR A 114 7.88 0.30 38.26
C THR A 114 6.52 0.95 38.52
N SER A 115 6.50 2.25 38.84
CA SER A 115 5.26 2.97 39.14
C SER A 115 4.44 3.32 37.88
N LEU A 116 3.12 3.19 37.96
CA LEU A 116 2.22 3.69 36.92
C LEU A 116 2.15 5.23 36.90
N GLU A 117 2.32 5.87 38.06
CA GLU A 117 2.25 7.32 38.21
C GLU A 117 3.45 8.04 37.58
N SER A 118 4.55 7.33 37.34
CA SER A 118 5.74 7.88 36.67
C SER A 118 5.67 7.82 35.14
N LYS A 119 4.61 7.22 34.55
CA LYS A 119 4.42 7.20 33.10
C LYS A 119 4.00 8.57 32.57
N VAL A 120 4.99 9.31 32.08
CA VAL A 120 4.78 10.62 31.46
C VAL A 120 4.20 10.51 30.04
N PRO A 121 3.59 11.58 29.49
CA PRO A 121 3.21 11.66 28.09
C PRO A 121 4.38 11.35 27.15
N VAL A 122 4.09 10.80 25.96
CA VAL A 122 5.13 10.39 24.98
C VAL A 122 6.13 11.52 24.65
N PRO A 123 5.70 12.79 24.41
CA PRO A 123 6.65 13.87 24.11
C PRO A 123 7.65 14.13 25.24
N ASP A 124 7.21 14.03 26.50
CA ASP A 124 8.06 14.25 27.68
C ASP A 124 9.04 13.09 27.88
N GLU A 125 8.60 11.86 27.58
CA GLU A 125 9.48 10.68 27.61
C GLU A 125 10.59 10.80 26.55
N VAL A 126 10.25 11.22 25.33
CA VAL A 126 11.23 11.49 24.28
C VAL A 126 12.20 12.61 24.66
N ALA A 127 11.70 13.67 25.32
CA ALA A 127 12.56 14.74 25.84
C ALA A 127 13.53 14.22 26.91
N ALA A 128 13.08 13.33 27.78
CA ALA A 128 13.94 12.68 28.77
C ALA A 128 15.05 11.86 28.11
N TRP A 129 14.74 11.03 27.11
CA TRP A 129 15.74 10.24 26.37
C TRP A 129 16.79 11.15 25.72
N ARG A 130 16.34 12.22 25.05
CA ARG A 130 17.22 13.20 24.41
C ARG A 130 18.12 13.95 25.41
N SER A 131 17.67 14.16 26.64
CA SER A 131 18.50 14.75 27.70
C SER A 131 19.73 13.90 28.07
N PHE A 132 19.68 12.60 27.78
CA PHE A 132 20.80 11.66 27.93
C PHE A 132 21.53 11.36 26.60
N ASN A 133 21.35 12.20 25.57
CA ASN A 133 21.90 12.00 24.22
C ASN A 133 21.47 10.69 23.52
N VAL A 134 20.35 10.10 23.94
CA VAL A 134 19.75 8.98 23.21
C VAL A 134 18.97 9.55 22.03
N THR A 135 19.36 9.18 20.82
CA THR A 135 18.81 9.75 19.57
C THR A 135 18.10 8.74 18.69
N ALA A 136 18.37 7.45 18.87
CA ALA A 136 17.76 6.37 18.09
C ALA A 136 17.55 5.14 18.96
N TYR A 137 16.71 4.20 18.52
CA TYR A 137 16.53 2.90 19.17
C TYR A 137 16.64 1.82 18.10
N SER A 138 17.82 1.23 17.97
CA SER A 138 18.12 0.21 16.96
C SER A 138 18.41 -1.12 17.64
N PRO A 139 17.46 -2.07 17.60
CA PRO A 139 17.68 -3.45 18.03
C PRO A 139 18.83 -4.11 17.25
N HIS A 140 19.41 -5.15 17.83
CA HIS A 140 20.36 -6.03 17.16
C HIS A 140 19.64 -6.87 16.10
N TRP A 141 20.38 -7.24 15.06
CA TRP A 141 19.90 -8.16 14.04
C TRP A 141 19.64 -9.54 14.64
N GLN A 142 18.63 -10.23 14.14
CA GLN A 142 18.21 -11.54 14.62
C GLN A 142 17.49 -12.33 13.52
N ASN A 143 17.42 -13.66 13.69
CA ASN A 143 16.70 -14.58 12.80
C ASN A 143 15.80 -15.56 13.56
N HIS A 144 15.30 -15.16 14.73
CA HIS A 144 14.28 -15.90 15.49
C HIS A 144 12.87 -15.34 15.30
N LYS A 145 12.74 -14.15 14.68
CA LYS A 145 11.49 -13.54 14.29
C LYS A 145 11.55 -13.10 12.83
N GLN A 146 10.53 -13.48 12.08
CA GLN A 146 10.16 -12.84 10.83
C GLN A 146 9.41 -11.55 11.14
N MET A 147 9.95 -10.42 10.69
CA MET A 147 9.28 -9.13 10.84
C MET A 147 8.07 -9.05 9.91
N GLY A 148 6.91 -8.70 10.47
CA GLY A 148 5.66 -8.51 9.74
C GLY A 148 5.42 -7.06 9.33
N ILE A 149 4.70 -6.90 8.22
CA ILE A 149 4.15 -5.61 7.78
C ILE A 149 2.76 -5.78 7.18
N VAL A 150 1.88 -4.85 7.49
CA VAL A 150 0.67 -4.60 6.68
C VAL A 150 0.79 -3.19 6.13
N GLU A 151 0.83 -3.06 4.81
CA GLU A 151 0.89 -1.76 4.13
C GLU A 151 -0.35 -1.56 3.27
N THR A 152 -1.06 -0.46 3.51
CA THR A 152 -2.29 -0.10 2.79
C THR A 152 -2.09 1.19 1.97
N ALA A 153 -2.80 1.29 0.86
CA ALA A 153 -2.99 2.51 0.11
C ALA A 153 -4.49 2.81 0.02
N ASP A 154 -4.86 4.06 0.27
CA ASP A 154 -6.27 4.44 0.27
C ASP A 154 -6.72 4.84 -1.13
N ILE A 155 -7.88 4.36 -1.56
CA ILE A 155 -8.55 4.87 -2.76
C ILE A 155 -9.64 5.86 -2.32
N GLN A 156 -9.51 7.11 -2.76
CA GLN A 156 -10.49 8.15 -2.47
C GLN A 156 -11.48 8.33 -3.63
N ASN A 157 -12.78 8.27 -3.30
CA ASN A 157 -13.87 8.48 -4.26
C ASN A 157 -14.28 9.96 -4.38
N ALA A 158 -15.25 10.26 -5.26
CA ALA A 158 -15.72 11.63 -5.50
C ALA A 158 -16.46 12.27 -4.31
N PHE A 159 -16.83 11.49 -3.28
CA PHE A 159 -17.41 11.99 -2.04
C PHE A 159 -16.34 12.34 -0.99
N GLY A 160 -15.07 12.05 -1.25
CA GLY A 160 -13.97 12.24 -0.30
C GLY A 160 -13.84 11.09 0.70
N LEU A 161 -14.54 9.97 0.49
CA LEU A 161 -14.39 8.78 1.31
C LEU A 161 -13.18 7.97 0.82
N ALA A 162 -12.30 7.64 1.75
CA ALA A 162 -11.11 6.84 1.54
C ALA A 162 -11.36 5.39 1.96
N TYR A 163 -10.96 4.44 1.10
CA TYR A 163 -11.07 3.00 1.36
C TYR A 163 -9.68 2.38 1.32
N PRO A 164 -9.19 1.78 2.41
CA PRO A 164 -7.87 1.18 2.46
C PRO A 164 -7.85 -0.12 1.64
N LEU A 165 -6.85 -0.25 0.77
CA LEU A 165 -6.52 -1.48 0.08
C LEU A 165 -5.13 -1.95 0.49
N THR A 166 -5.02 -3.22 0.87
CA THR A 166 -3.74 -3.82 1.23
C THR A 166 -2.89 -4.00 -0.02
N ILE A 167 -1.80 -3.24 -0.12
CA ILE A 167 -0.83 -3.34 -1.22
C ILE A 167 0.35 -4.26 -0.87
N ARG A 168 0.52 -4.57 0.41
CA ARG A 168 1.58 -5.47 0.89
C ARG A 168 1.20 -6.09 2.23
N LYS A 169 1.46 -7.39 2.36
CA LYS A 169 1.29 -8.10 3.62
C LYS A 169 2.39 -9.15 3.80
N ILE A 170 3.06 -9.09 4.94
CA ILE A 170 3.95 -10.14 5.46
C ILE A 170 3.53 -10.37 6.90
N ALA A 171 3.21 -11.62 7.25
CA ALA A 171 2.81 -11.95 8.61
C ALA A 171 4.05 -11.94 9.54
N PRO A 172 3.94 -11.37 10.75
CA PRO A 172 4.95 -11.54 11.77
C PRO A 172 4.88 -12.97 12.33
N GLU A 173 6.03 -13.63 12.45
CA GLU A 173 6.10 -15.03 12.89
C GLU A 173 7.37 -15.28 13.69
N TYR A 174 7.27 -16.07 14.76
CA TYR A 174 8.45 -16.62 15.43
C TYR A 174 8.94 -17.82 14.64
N GLN A 175 10.19 -17.77 14.18
CA GLN A 175 10.79 -18.84 13.37
C GLN A 175 11.24 -20.02 14.25
N SER A 176 11.42 -21.20 13.64
CA SER A 176 11.47 -22.51 14.33
C SER A 176 12.71 -22.78 15.24
N SER A 177 12.76 -23.99 15.79
CA SER A 177 13.22 -24.43 17.14
C SER A 177 14.67 -24.18 17.61
N SER A 178 15.53 -23.53 16.84
CA SER A 178 16.87 -23.10 17.31
C SER A 178 17.49 -22.08 16.35
N PRO A 179 17.19 -20.78 16.50
CA PRO A 179 17.69 -19.73 15.60
C PRO A 179 19.20 -19.58 15.73
N THR A 180 19.90 -19.54 14.60
CA THR A 180 21.38 -19.48 14.58
C THR A 180 21.94 -18.19 15.21
N SER A 181 21.18 -17.08 15.17
CA SER A 181 21.53 -15.84 15.86
C SER A 181 21.71 -16.01 17.38
N PHE A 182 21.03 -16.97 18.01
CA PHE A 182 21.17 -17.24 19.45
C PHE A 182 22.55 -17.79 19.84
N ARG A 183 23.31 -18.35 18.89
CA ARG A 183 24.72 -18.71 19.13
C ARG A 183 25.57 -17.46 19.30
N MET A 184 25.25 -16.39 18.58
CA MET A 184 26.00 -15.13 18.63
C MET A 184 25.60 -14.28 19.82
N GLN A 185 24.29 -14.16 20.06
CA GLN A 185 23.73 -13.30 21.10
C GLN A 185 22.34 -13.77 21.54
N TRP A 186 22.11 -13.85 22.85
CA TRP A 186 20.79 -14.08 23.44
C TRP A 186 20.03 -12.78 23.70
N PRO A 187 18.69 -12.76 23.55
CA PRO A 187 17.86 -11.67 24.06
C PRO A 187 17.83 -11.68 25.59
N LEU A 188 17.39 -10.58 26.20
CA LEU A 188 17.29 -10.46 27.66
C LEU A 188 16.40 -11.53 28.28
N ALA A 189 15.30 -11.92 27.62
CA ALA A 189 14.41 -12.98 28.06
C ALA A 189 15.16 -14.28 28.40
N SER A 190 16.10 -14.70 27.55
CA SER A 190 16.89 -15.91 27.77
C SER A 190 17.87 -15.78 28.94
N LEU A 191 18.44 -14.58 29.15
CA LEU A 191 19.31 -14.31 30.30
C LEU A 191 18.52 -14.26 31.62
N LEU A 192 17.32 -13.66 31.60
CA LEU A 192 16.41 -13.63 32.75
C LEU A 192 15.93 -15.03 33.12
N TRP A 193 15.58 -15.86 32.12
CA TRP A 193 15.27 -17.27 32.33
C TRP A 193 16.44 -18.02 32.96
N ALA A 194 17.67 -17.82 32.47
CA ALA A 194 18.85 -18.50 33.01
C ALA A 194 19.06 -18.15 34.49
N VAL A 195 18.97 -16.88 34.86
CA VAL A 195 19.13 -16.42 36.25
C VAL A 195 17.95 -16.82 37.16
N GLY A 196 16.73 -16.83 36.62
CA GLY A 196 15.50 -17.16 37.34
C GLY A 196 15.28 -18.67 37.55
N SER A 197 15.94 -19.53 36.79
CA SER A 197 15.78 -20.99 36.86
C SER A 197 16.26 -21.62 38.20
N THR A 198 15.75 -22.80 38.54
CA THR A 198 16.02 -23.49 39.82
C THR A 198 17.31 -24.34 39.77
N ASN A 199 18.46 -23.71 39.49
CA ASN A 199 19.83 -24.26 39.43
C ASN A 199 20.27 -25.01 38.16
N THR A 200 19.41 -25.20 37.15
CA THR A 200 19.81 -25.95 35.93
C THR A 200 20.73 -25.16 35.00
N SER A 201 20.66 -23.83 35.02
CA SER A 201 21.48 -22.97 34.15
C SER A 201 22.95 -22.85 34.59
N GLY A 202 23.25 -23.06 35.87
CA GLY A 202 24.56 -22.77 36.46
C GLY A 202 24.81 -21.30 36.83
N VAL A 203 23.88 -20.39 36.51
CA VAL A 203 23.90 -18.97 36.94
C VAL A 203 22.61 -18.57 37.67
N ALA A 204 21.86 -19.57 38.15
CA ALA A 204 20.66 -19.34 38.94
C ALA A 204 20.99 -18.51 40.18
N GLY A 205 20.22 -17.45 40.45
CA GLY A 205 20.47 -16.60 41.63
C GLY A 205 21.43 -15.43 41.42
N HIS A 206 22.18 -15.41 40.31
CA HIS A 206 23.20 -14.40 40.07
C HIS A 206 22.64 -13.07 39.55
N SER A 207 23.44 -12.00 39.63
CA SER A 207 23.10 -10.70 39.05
C SER A 207 23.64 -10.54 37.63
N LEU A 208 22.91 -9.82 36.78
CA LEU A 208 23.38 -9.38 35.47
C LEU A 208 24.10 -8.02 35.53
N VAL A 209 24.15 -7.37 36.68
CA VAL A 209 24.85 -6.09 36.87
C VAL A 209 26.33 -6.35 37.16
N ARG A 210 27.23 -5.80 36.36
CA ARG A 210 28.67 -6.09 36.41
C ARG A 210 29.34 -5.71 37.73
N SER A 211 28.86 -4.65 38.38
CA SER A 211 29.38 -4.20 39.68
C SER A 211 28.94 -5.06 40.86
N SER A 212 28.03 -6.02 40.65
CA SER A 212 27.58 -6.92 41.71
C SER A 212 28.66 -7.94 42.07
N PRO A 213 28.87 -8.25 43.36
CA PRO A 213 29.76 -9.35 43.75
C PRO A 213 29.27 -10.71 43.21
N GLU A 214 27.96 -10.84 42.94
CA GLU A 214 27.33 -12.05 42.43
C GLU A 214 27.12 -12.00 40.91
N PHE A 215 27.95 -11.28 40.16
CA PHE A 215 27.81 -11.15 38.71
C PHE A 215 27.90 -12.51 38.00
N ALA A 216 26.88 -12.82 37.18
CA ALA A 216 26.66 -14.11 36.54
C ALA A 216 27.79 -14.56 35.60
N PHE A 217 28.55 -13.61 35.03
CA PHE A 217 29.61 -13.88 34.06
C PHE A 217 31.00 -13.54 34.59
N SER A 218 31.22 -13.76 35.89
CA SER A 218 32.51 -13.64 36.53
C SER A 218 33.22 -15.00 36.60
N ASN A 219 34.55 -15.01 36.54
CA ASN A 219 35.38 -16.21 36.69
C ASN A 219 35.11 -17.29 35.62
N GLU A 220 34.66 -18.48 36.03
CA GLU A 220 34.48 -19.65 35.15
C GLU A 220 33.14 -19.70 34.41
N SER A 221 32.14 -18.93 34.84
CA SER A 221 30.84 -18.86 34.15
C SER A 221 30.87 -17.82 33.04
N SER A 222 30.50 -18.25 31.83
CA SER A 222 30.39 -17.39 30.64
C SER A 222 29.07 -17.62 29.92
N VAL A 223 28.63 -16.66 29.10
CA VAL A 223 27.45 -16.88 28.24
C VAL A 223 27.65 -18.10 27.36
N GLU A 224 28.83 -18.29 26.77
CA GLU A 224 29.20 -19.47 25.98
C GLU A 224 28.92 -20.78 26.75
N SER A 225 29.30 -20.86 28.04
CA SER A 225 29.00 -22.03 28.87
C SER A 225 27.50 -22.25 29.10
N LEU A 226 26.70 -21.17 29.15
CA LEU A 226 25.24 -21.27 29.21
C LEU A 226 24.64 -21.78 27.91
N LEU A 227 25.15 -21.30 26.77
CA LEU A 227 24.72 -21.75 25.45
C LEU A 227 24.95 -23.27 25.30
N VAL A 228 26.08 -23.77 25.81
CA VAL A 228 26.38 -25.21 25.84
C VAL A 228 25.42 -25.96 26.76
N ARG A 229 25.20 -25.48 27.99
CA ARG A 229 24.31 -26.14 28.97
C ARG A 229 22.85 -26.21 28.51
N ASN A 230 22.36 -25.17 27.82
CA ASN A 230 21.00 -25.13 27.29
C ASN A 230 20.85 -25.95 25.99
N GLY A 231 21.96 -26.23 25.29
CA GLY A 231 21.97 -26.97 24.02
C GLY A 231 21.87 -26.09 22.77
N THR A 232 21.94 -24.76 22.92
CA THR A 232 22.03 -23.82 21.78
C THR A 232 23.35 -23.98 21.01
N LEU A 233 24.44 -24.23 21.74
CA LEU A 233 25.77 -24.45 21.20
C LEU A 233 26.20 -25.92 21.45
N PRO A 234 26.54 -26.69 20.41
CA PRO A 234 27.01 -28.05 20.60
C PRO A 234 28.38 -28.05 21.30
N PHE A 235 28.65 -29.07 22.13
CA PHE A 235 29.96 -29.27 22.75
C PHE A 235 30.37 -30.75 22.71
N PRO A 236 31.61 -31.09 22.33
CA PRO A 236 32.68 -30.19 21.88
C PRO A 236 32.32 -29.43 20.58
N LEU A 237 32.93 -28.26 20.37
CA LEU A 237 32.73 -27.50 19.14
C LEU A 237 33.26 -28.28 17.95
N ASP A 238 32.48 -28.35 16.87
CA ASP A 238 32.99 -28.86 15.60
C ASP A 238 34.01 -27.89 14.99
N ALA A 239 34.73 -28.34 13.97
CA ALA A 239 35.78 -27.55 13.33
C ALA A 239 35.28 -26.20 12.80
N GLY A 240 34.06 -26.10 12.28
CA GLY A 240 33.48 -24.86 11.76
C GLY A 240 33.20 -23.85 12.88
N LEU A 241 32.44 -24.26 13.90
CA LEU A 241 32.18 -23.40 15.05
C LEU A 241 33.45 -23.03 15.82
N ALA A 242 34.45 -23.91 15.85
CA ALA A 242 35.77 -23.59 16.39
C ALA A 242 36.47 -22.47 15.60
N LEU A 243 36.44 -22.51 14.26
CA LEU A 243 36.98 -21.44 13.40
C LEU A 243 36.25 -20.11 13.62
N THR A 244 34.92 -20.13 13.70
CA THR A 244 34.12 -18.95 14.01
C THR A 244 34.49 -18.36 15.36
N ARG A 245 34.63 -19.22 16.38
CA ARG A 245 35.05 -18.80 17.72
C ARG A 245 36.48 -18.22 17.73
N THR A 246 37.41 -18.77 16.96
CA THR A 246 38.76 -18.20 16.85
C THR A 246 38.78 -16.86 16.13
N THR A 247 37.84 -16.63 15.20
CA THR A 247 37.77 -15.40 14.41
C THR A 247 37.10 -14.27 15.17
N PHE A 248 35.92 -14.51 15.74
CA PHE A 248 35.12 -13.47 16.40
C PHE A 248 35.32 -13.45 17.92
N GLY A 249 35.72 -14.55 18.54
CA GLY A 249 35.79 -14.71 19.98
C GLY A 249 34.66 -15.59 20.54
N PRO A 250 34.49 -15.63 21.87
CA PRO A 250 33.51 -16.50 22.52
C PRO A 250 32.07 -16.24 22.06
N PHE A 251 31.31 -17.32 21.84
CA PHE A 251 29.89 -17.25 21.50
C PHE A 251 29.08 -16.56 22.62
N GLY A 252 27.94 -15.95 22.25
CA GLY A 252 27.12 -15.16 23.17
C GLY A 252 27.65 -13.75 23.45
N THR A 253 28.80 -13.36 22.89
CA THR A 253 29.38 -12.01 23.04
C THR A 253 29.43 -11.21 21.75
N ILE A 254 28.95 -11.78 20.63
CA ILE A 254 29.07 -11.24 19.29
C ILE A 254 27.80 -10.47 18.97
N ALA A 255 27.91 -9.14 18.88
CA ALA A 255 26.76 -8.31 18.54
C ALA A 255 26.53 -8.28 17.04
N MET A 256 25.27 -8.24 16.63
CA MET A 256 24.87 -8.22 15.23
C MET A 256 24.11 -6.93 14.95
N LYS A 257 24.60 -6.08 14.05
CA LYS A 257 23.97 -4.80 13.69
C LYS A 257 23.57 -4.82 12.23
N ARG A 258 22.28 -4.67 11.95
CA ARG A 258 21.79 -4.49 10.58
C ARG A 258 22.27 -3.17 10.01
N ILE A 259 22.76 -3.17 8.78
CA ILE A 259 23.22 -1.98 8.07
C ILE A 259 22.19 -1.61 7.00
N ALA A 260 21.71 -0.37 7.05
CA ALA A 260 20.79 0.16 6.05
C ALA A 260 21.54 0.48 4.74
N PRO A 261 20.92 0.25 3.56
CA PRO A 261 21.50 0.63 2.28
C PRO A 261 21.81 2.14 2.24
N PRO A 262 23.06 2.56 1.95
CA PRO A 262 23.46 3.95 1.99
C PRO A 262 22.75 4.77 0.90
N LEU A 263 22.53 6.06 1.16
CA LEU A 263 21.81 6.94 0.23
C LEU A 263 22.44 6.98 -1.19
N PRO A 264 23.78 7.03 -1.35
CA PRO A 264 24.41 6.94 -2.67
C PRO A 264 24.00 5.71 -3.49
N LEU A 265 23.84 4.53 -2.86
CA LEU A 265 23.40 3.32 -3.54
C LEU A 265 21.95 3.44 -4.06
N ARG A 266 21.07 4.06 -3.26
CA ARG A 266 19.68 4.33 -3.67
C ARG A 266 19.63 5.30 -4.84
N VAL A 267 20.42 6.37 -4.78
CA VAL A 267 20.52 7.38 -5.85
C VAL A 267 21.10 6.78 -7.13
N LEU A 268 22.13 5.94 -7.03
CA LEU A 268 22.70 5.23 -8.17
C LEU A 268 21.64 4.37 -8.86
N TYR A 269 20.95 3.49 -8.12
CA TYR A 269 19.95 2.61 -8.72
C TYR A 269 18.78 3.40 -9.33
N GLN A 270 18.34 4.48 -8.68
CA GLN A 270 17.32 5.39 -9.25
C GLN A 270 17.78 5.99 -10.58
N ASN A 271 19.00 6.53 -10.65
CA ASN A 271 19.53 7.11 -11.90
C ASN A 271 19.70 6.07 -13.01
N LEU A 272 20.20 4.87 -12.69
CA LEU A 272 20.37 3.78 -13.66
C LEU A 272 19.02 3.31 -14.21
N THR A 273 18.06 3.04 -13.33
CA THR A 273 16.72 2.60 -13.74
C THR A 273 15.96 3.68 -14.49
N GLN A 274 16.06 4.94 -14.05
CA GLN A 274 15.47 6.07 -14.77
C GLN A 274 16.07 6.23 -16.17
N ALA A 275 17.39 6.11 -16.32
CA ALA A 275 18.04 6.17 -17.62
C ALA A 275 17.53 5.07 -18.56
N ILE A 276 17.43 3.83 -18.08
CA ILE A 276 16.88 2.70 -18.84
C ILE A 276 15.43 2.95 -19.23
N LEU A 277 14.59 3.39 -18.29
CA LEU A 277 13.16 3.62 -18.49
C LEU A 277 12.90 4.77 -19.49
N ILE A 278 13.70 5.84 -19.46
CA ILE A 278 13.63 6.93 -20.43
C ILE A 278 13.99 6.40 -21.83
N SER A 279 15.07 5.64 -21.97
CA SER A 279 15.51 5.08 -23.26
C SER A 279 14.47 4.20 -23.94
N ILE A 280 13.72 3.40 -23.17
CA ILE A 280 12.65 2.54 -23.71
C ILE A 280 11.29 3.25 -23.81
N GLY A 281 11.05 4.27 -22.99
CA GLY A 281 9.80 5.03 -22.97
C GLY A 281 9.65 5.97 -24.16
N ASP A 282 10.76 6.57 -24.61
CA ASP A 282 10.75 7.56 -25.70
C ASP A 282 10.80 6.93 -27.10
N ASN A 283 11.21 5.66 -27.21
CA ASN A 283 11.44 5.01 -28.49
C ASN A 283 10.89 3.57 -28.56
N ALA A 284 9.86 3.36 -29.39
CA ALA A 284 9.22 2.07 -29.58
C ALA A 284 10.17 0.98 -30.13
N THR A 285 11.17 1.35 -30.95
CA THR A 285 12.15 0.37 -31.46
C THR A 285 13.15 -0.03 -30.38
N ALA A 286 13.57 0.92 -29.53
CA ALA A 286 14.41 0.62 -28.37
C ALA A 286 13.69 -0.30 -27.39
N LEU A 287 12.38 -0.08 -27.18
CA LEU A 287 11.54 -0.97 -26.38
C LEU A 287 11.50 -2.39 -26.95
N GLU A 288 11.32 -2.55 -28.26
CA GLU A 288 11.29 -3.86 -28.92
C GLU A 288 12.64 -4.59 -28.75
N VAL A 289 13.76 -3.91 -28.99
CA VAL A 289 15.11 -4.46 -28.78
C VAL A 289 15.33 -4.84 -27.32
N PHE A 290 14.97 -3.98 -26.37
CA PHE A 290 15.08 -4.27 -24.94
C PHE A 290 14.25 -5.49 -24.53
N SER A 291 13.06 -5.63 -25.13
CA SER A 291 12.17 -6.77 -24.88
C SER A 291 12.76 -8.09 -25.40
N SER A 292 13.48 -8.07 -26.53
CA SER A 292 14.10 -9.25 -27.12
C SER A 292 15.37 -9.72 -26.41
N ILE A 293 15.99 -8.90 -25.56
CA ILE A 293 17.16 -9.33 -24.77
C ILE A 293 16.71 -10.42 -23.79
N GLU A 294 17.17 -11.65 -24.00
CA GLU A 294 16.96 -12.75 -23.07
C GLU A 294 18.00 -12.66 -21.94
N ILE A 295 17.55 -12.28 -20.75
CA ILE A 295 18.40 -12.25 -19.55
C ILE A 295 18.11 -13.50 -18.71
N LEU A 296 19.17 -14.07 -18.13
CA LEU A 296 19.05 -15.12 -17.14
C LEU A 296 18.21 -14.64 -15.94
N THR A 297 17.17 -15.39 -15.61
CA THR A 297 16.34 -15.11 -14.42
C THR A 297 17.07 -15.42 -13.12
N MET A 298 18.15 -16.18 -13.19
CA MET A 298 18.97 -16.62 -12.07
C MET A 298 20.43 -16.71 -12.48
N PHE A 299 21.32 -16.16 -11.66
CA PHE A 299 22.76 -16.38 -11.76
C PHE A 299 23.28 -17.18 -10.57
N THR A 300 24.30 -17.99 -10.80
CA THR A 300 25.01 -18.80 -9.80
C THR A 300 26.49 -18.41 -9.79
N PRO A 301 26.81 -17.21 -9.24
CA PRO A 301 28.15 -16.65 -9.31
C PRO A 301 29.10 -17.34 -8.33
N ASP A 302 30.31 -17.59 -8.79
CA ASP A 302 31.45 -18.06 -7.99
C ASP A 302 32.58 -17.02 -8.01
N ILE A 303 33.44 -16.99 -6.99
CA ILE A 303 34.49 -15.98 -6.81
C ILE A 303 35.85 -16.59 -7.19
N ALA A 304 36.69 -15.89 -7.97
CA ALA A 304 37.92 -16.51 -8.47
C ALA A 304 38.90 -16.90 -7.35
N ALA A 305 38.89 -16.19 -6.23
CA ALA A 305 39.67 -16.52 -5.03
C ALA A 305 39.36 -17.91 -4.45
N TRP A 306 38.19 -18.48 -4.76
CA TRP A 306 37.73 -19.77 -4.23
C TRP A 306 37.55 -20.85 -5.30
N ARG A 307 37.82 -20.56 -6.58
CA ARG A 307 37.57 -21.47 -7.71
C ARG A 307 38.28 -22.84 -7.61
N GLU A 308 39.43 -22.88 -6.94
CA GLU A 308 40.22 -24.10 -6.72
C GLU A 308 40.02 -24.69 -5.30
N LEU A 309 39.08 -24.12 -4.53
CA LEU A 309 38.74 -24.57 -3.18
C LEU A 309 37.38 -25.26 -3.18
N SER A 310 37.24 -26.20 -2.28
CA SER A 310 35.97 -26.85 -1.96
C SER A 310 35.18 -25.98 -0.98
N HIS A 311 33.89 -25.78 -1.24
CA HIS A 311 32.98 -25.07 -0.35
C HIS A 311 32.27 -26.06 0.55
N ILE A 312 32.29 -25.81 1.86
CA ILE A 312 31.71 -26.70 2.89
C ILE A 312 30.76 -25.95 3.83
N GLY A 313 30.16 -24.86 3.34
CA GLY A 313 29.11 -24.08 4.01
C GLY A 313 29.36 -22.56 4.03
N GLY A 314 28.30 -21.77 3.91
CA GLY A 314 28.36 -20.29 3.92
C GLY A 314 27.79 -19.64 5.18
N ASN A 315 27.19 -20.41 6.10
CA ASN A 315 26.68 -19.90 7.37
C ASN A 315 27.67 -20.17 8.51
N PHE A 316 28.48 -19.18 8.88
CA PHE A 316 29.46 -19.29 9.96
C PHE A 316 28.84 -19.40 11.36
N MET A 317 27.53 -19.21 11.50
CA MET A 317 26.79 -19.54 12.73
C MET A 317 26.47 -21.03 12.83
N CYS A 318 26.70 -21.81 11.77
CA CYS A 318 26.46 -23.26 11.70
C CYS A 318 27.75 -24.07 11.80
N SER A 319 27.58 -25.36 12.09
CA SER A 319 28.64 -26.36 11.93
C SER A 319 28.96 -26.56 10.45
N LEU A 320 30.12 -27.16 10.14
CA LEU A 320 30.48 -27.47 8.76
C LEU A 320 29.43 -28.33 8.07
N GLY A 321 29.18 -28.05 6.79
CA GLY A 321 28.33 -28.87 5.95
C GLY A 321 28.91 -30.28 5.78
N SER A 322 28.03 -31.28 5.71
CA SER A 322 28.42 -32.67 5.41
C SER A 322 28.74 -32.90 3.93
N HIS A 323 28.45 -31.90 3.08
CA HIS A 323 28.63 -31.96 1.63
C HIS A 323 29.70 -30.96 1.20
N VAL A 324 30.52 -31.40 0.25
CA VAL A 324 31.50 -30.56 -0.43
C VAL A 324 30.92 -30.15 -1.76
N GLU A 325 30.64 -28.86 -1.92
CA GLU A 325 30.12 -28.29 -3.16
C GLU A 325 31.26 -27.62 -3.95
N PRO A 326 31.34 -27.83 -5.28
CA PRO A 326 32.26 -27.10 -6.14
C PRO A 326 31.77 -25.67 -6.44
N LYS A 327 30.60 -25.30 -5.92
CA LYS A 327 29.98 -24.00 -6.09
C LYS A 327 29.89 -23.31 -4.73
N LEU A 328 29.78 -21.99 -4.79
CA LEU A 328 29.56 -21.16 -3.63
C LEU A 328 28.36 -21.66 -2.81
N SER A 329 28.59 -22.09 -1.57
CA SER A 329 27.50 -22.52 -0.68
C SER A 329 26.63 -21.33 -0.29
N GLY A 330 25.35 -21.58 -0.03
CA GLY A 330 24.41 -20.55 0.44
C GLY A 330 24.97 -19.81 1.66
N LEU A 331 24.93 -18.48 1.58
CA LEU A 331 25.35 -17.61 2.67
C LEU A 331 24.35 -17.70 3.84
N PHE A 332 24.66 -17.05 4.97
CA PHE A 332 23.78 -17.13 6.14
C PHE A 332 22.34 -16.65 5.79
N PRO A 333 21.31 -17.48 6.03
CA PRO A 333 19.95 -17.16 5.64
C PRO A 333 19.19 -16.43 6.76
N LEU A 334 18.10 -15.79 6.34
CA LEU A 334 17.24 -14.97 7.20
C LEU A 334 16.27 -15.78 8.05
N ASP A 335 16.02 -17.03 7.66
CA ASP A 335 15.24 -17.99 8.44
C ASP A 335 16.08 -18.70 9.52
N GLY A 336 17.38 -18.40 9.55
CA GLY A 336 18.35 -18.97 10.47
C GLY A 336 18.65 -20.44 10.26
N SER A 337 18.23 -21.04 9.14
CA SER A 337 18.50 -22.44 8.84
C SER A 337 20.00 -22.72 8.61
N CYS A 338 20.40 -23.95 8.94
CA CYS A 338 21.73 -24.50 8.63
C CYS A 338 21.60 -25.46 7.43
N ALA A 339 21.15 -24.96 6.28
CA ALA A 339 21.01 -25.79 5.09
C ALA A 339 22.39 -26.30 4.62
N THR A 340 22.50 -27.59 4.35
CA THR A 340 23.79 -28.23 4.00
C THR A 340 24.06 -28.26 2.48
N ASN A 341 23.06 -27.99 1.65
CA ASN A 341 23.11 -28.18 0.18
C ASN A 341 22.56 -26.97 -0.60
N GLU A 342 22.43 -25.81 0.05
CA GLU A 342 22.03 -24.60 -0.67
C GLU A 342 23.24 -24.04 -1.42
N ILE A 343 23.00 -23.62 -2.65
CA ILE A 343 23.97 -22.92 -3.50
C ILE A 343 23.58 -21.45 -3.47
N GLU A 344 24.58 -20.57 -3.44
CA GLU A 344 24.35 -19.15 -3.49
C GLU A 344 23.85 -18.71 -4.89
N GLN A 345 22.77 -17.94 -4.92
CA GLN A 345 22.11 -17.52 -6.16
C GLN A 345 21.63 -16.08 -6.08
N THR A 346 21.65 -15.39 -7.22
CA THR A 346 20.99 -14.10 -7.40
C THR A 346 19.81 -14.29 -8.36
N LEU A 347 18.65 -13.72 -8.02
CA LEU A 347 17.45 -13.78 -8.85
C LEU A 347 17.15 -12.36 -9.28
N ASP A 348 17.29 -12.10 -10.57
CA ASP A 348 17.24 -10.75 -11.08
C ASP A 348 16.09 -10.48 -12.02
N THR A 349 15.63 -9.24 -11.93
CA THR A 349 14.79 -8.67 -12.97
C THR A 349 15.67 -8.21 -14.11
N LYS A 350 15.13 -8.22 -15.33
CA LYS A 350 15.81 -7.66 -16.51
C LYS A 350 16.35 -6.25 -16.23
N ILE A 351 15.61 -5.42 -15.49
CA ILE A 351 16.04 -4.07 -15.11
C ILE A 351 17.25 -4.07 -14.17
N SER A 352 17.27 -4.92 -13.14
CA SER A 352 18.41 -5.01 -12.21
C SER A 352 19.68 -5.46 -12.92
N SER A 353 19.60 -6.49 -13.78
CA SER A 353 20.74 -6.96 -14.56
C SER A 353 21.23 -5.90 -15.55
N MET A 354 20.33 -5.20 -16.23
CA MET A 354 20.71 -4.12 -17.14
C MET A 354 21.29 -2.92 -16.38
N ALA A 355 20.79 -2.60 -15.19
CA ALA A 355 21.37 -1.56 -14.33
C ALA A 355 22.79 -1.94 -13.87
N ALA A 356 23.02 -3.20 -13.49
CA ALA A 356 24.35 -3.69 -13.09
C ALA A 356 25.32 -3.76 -14.28
N LEU A 357 24.83 -4.02 -15.49
CA LEU A 357 25.64 -3.92 -16.70
C LEU A 357 25.99 -2.46 -17.02
N LEU A 358 25.06 -1.53 -16.79
CA LEU A 358 25.23 -0.11 -17.11
C LEU A 358 26.34 0.54 -16.29
N THR A 359 26.59 0.09 -15.05
CA THR A 359 27.70 0.57 -14.20
C THR A 359 29.09 0.27 -14.77
N GLN A 360 29.18 -0.64 -15.73
CA GLN A 360 30.44 -1.03 -16.39
C GLN A 360 30.37 -0.92 -17.93
N SER A 361 29.37 -0.19 -18.44
CA SER A 361 29.07 -0.09 -19.88
C SER A 361 30.19 0.50 -20.74
N THR A 362 31.11 1.26 -20.16
CA THR A 362 32.25 1.88 -20.86
C THR A 362 33.52 1.04 -20.82
N ARG A 363 33.52 -0.11 -20.12
CA ARG A 363 34.69 -1.00 -20.03
C ARG A 363 34.84 -1.86 -21.30
N PRO A 364 36.06 -2.37 -21.57
CA PRO A 364 36.29 -3.22 -22.74
C PRO A 364 35.36 -4.44 -22.77
N GLN A 365 34.80 -4.77 -23.94
CA GLN A 365 33.91 -5.93 -24.10
C GLN A 365 34.58 -7.27 -23.72
N THR A 366 35.91 -7.34 -23.74
CA THR A 366 36.66 -8.51 -23.26
C THR A 366 36.43 -8.80 -21.77
N LEU A 367 36.07 -7.78 -20.98
CA LEU A 367 35.73 -7.96 -19.56
C LEU A 367 34.46 -8.81 -19.39
N ILE A 368 33.52 -8.79 -20.35
CA ILE A 368 32.29 -9.60 -20.31
C ILE A 368 32.60 -11.09 -20.30
N GLU A 369 33.63 -11.51 -21.05
CA GLU A 369 34.06 -12.91 -21.07
C GLU A 369 34.51 -13.35 -19.69
N HIS A 370 35.39 -12.56 -19.05
CA HIS A 370 35.86 -12.83 -17.70
C HIS A 370 34.76 -12.71 -16.64
N THR A 371 33.82 -11.76 -16.79
CA THR A 371 32.65 -11.68 -15.91
C THR A 371 31.83 -12.97 -15.99
N CYS A 372 31.53 -13.46 -17.20
CA CYS A 372 30.74 -14.68 -17.33
C CYS A 372 31.51 -15.97 -16.98
N GLU A 373 32.83 -15.93 -16.73
CA GLU A 373 33.54 -17.07 -16.13
C GLU A 373 33.09 -17.36 -14.70
N HIS A 374 32.60 -16.34 -13.99
CA HIS A 374 32.03 -16.47 -12.64
C HIS A 374 30.65 -17.15 -12.64
N GLU A 375 29.91 -17.15 -13.74
CA GLU A 375 28.63 -17.84 -13.82
C GLU A 375 28.86 -19.35 -13.96
N THR A 376 28.47 -20.15 -12.98
CA THR A 376 28.81 -21.59 -12.99
C THR A 376 27.84 -22.47 -13.79
N PHE A 377 26.60 -22.01 -14.03
CA PHE A 377 25.55 -22.79 -14.67
C PHE A 377 25.34 -22.43 -16.14
N ALA A 378 25.21 -21.14 -16.48
CA ALA A 378 24.80 -20.69 -17.82
C ALA A 378 25.77 -19.68 -18.47
N LYS A 379 27.06 -20.02 -18.55
CA LYS A 379 28.14 -19.15 -19.07
C LYS A 379 27.86 -18.51 -20.43
N ASN A 380 27.43 -19.31 -21.40
CA ASN A 380 27.18 -18.81 -22.76
C ASN A 380 25.99 -17.84 -22.81
N SER A 381 24.89 -18.19 -22.12
CA SER A 381 23.72 -17.31 -22.01
C SER A 381 24.04 -16.01 -21.28
N CYS A 382 24.90 -16.04 -20.25
CA CYS A 382 25.43 -14.84 -19.61
C CYS A 382 26.15 -13.95 -20.65
N LYS A 383 27.07 -14.53 -21.42
CA LYS A 383 27.86 -13.79 -22.41
C LYS A 383 26.96 -13.14 -23.46
N ASP A 384 26.03 -13.90 -24.02
CA ASP A 384 25.11 -13.42 -25.05
C ASP A 384 24.20 -12.30 -24.52
N ALA A 385 23.67 -12.45 -23.30
CA ALA A 385 22.82 -11.45 -22.67
C ALA A 385 23.57 -10.14 -22.40
N LEU A 386 24.77 -10.20 -21.82
CA LEU A 386 25.56 -9.01 -21.51
C LEU A 386 26.05 -8.29 -22.78
N LEU A 387 26.44 -9.04 -23.83
CA LEU A 387 26.80 -8.44 -25.12
C LEU A 387 25.63 -7.73 -25.79
N GLN A 388 24.43 -8.33 -25.76
CA GLN A 388 23.22 -7.69 -26.27
C GLN A 388 22.89 -6.43 -25.47
N GLY A 389 23.04 -6.46 -24.15
CA GLY A 389 22.82 -5.31 -23.28
C GLY A 389 23.78 -4.14 -23.54
N VAL A 390 25.07 -4.41 -23.75
CA VAL A 390 26.04 -3.35 -24.11
C VAL A 390 25.69 -2.72 -25.45
N ARG A 391 25.38 -3.52 -26.48
CA ARG A 391 24.95 -3.01 -27.79
C ARG A 391 23.67 -2.16 -27.69
N PHE A 392 22.75 -2.56 -26.82
CA PHE A 392 21.55 -1.78 -26.55
C PHE A 392 21.91 -0.39 -25.99
N PHE A 393 22.79 -0.31 -24.98
CA PHE A 393 23.22 0.97 -24.42
C PHE A 393 24.00 1.84 -25.41
N GLU A 394 24.90 1.24 -26.20
CA GLU A 394 25.64 1.95 -27.25
C GLU A 394 24.72 2.57 -28.32
N SER A 395 23.58 1.92 -28.61
CA SER A 395 22.62 2.39 -29.61
C SER A 395 21.59 3.40 -29.07
N THR A 396 21.35 3.42 -27.76
CA THR A 396 20.26 4.20 -27.15
C THR A 396 20.72 5.37 -26.27
N MET A 397 21.99 5.39 -25.83
CA MET A 397 22.52 6.42 -24.93
C MET A 397 23.77 7.09 -25.52
N LEU A 398 23.96 8.37 -25.21
CA LEU A 398 25.16 9.10 -25.61
C LEU A 398 26.36 8.64 -24.77
N PRO A 399 27.58 8.59 -25.34
CA PRO A 399 28.79 8.19 -24.60
C PRO A 399 29.00 9.01 -23.31
N ARG A 400 28.74 10.33 -23.35
CA ARG A 400 28.85 11.19 -22.16
C ARG A 400 27.89 10.80 -21.04
N GLN A 401 26.68 10.34 -21.38
CA GLN A 401 25.69 9.88 -20.39
C GLN A 401 26.16 8.55 -19.76
N LEU A 402 26.67 7.62 -20.58
CA LEU A 402 27.24 6.36 -20.09
C LEU A 402 28.41 6.62 -19.14
N LEU A 403 29.38 7.48 -19.52
CA LEU A 403 30.49 7.84 -18.64
C LEU A 403 30.02 8.43 -17.30
N ALA A 404 29.05 9.35 -17.31
CA ALA A 404 28.55 9.96 -16.08
C ALA A 404 27.91 8.93 -15.12
N LEU A 405 27.22 7.91 -15.66
CA LEU A 405 26.64 6.83 -14.85
C LEU A 405 27.70 5.89 -14.29
N VAL A 406 28.75 5.59 -15.07
CA VAL A 406 29.89 4.78 -14.62
C VAL A 406 30.68 5.53 -13.53
N ASP A 407 30.96 6.83 -13.72
CA ASP A 407 31.64 7.67 -12.72
C ASP A 407 30.84 7.72 -11.40
N LEU A 408 29.51 7.80 -11.49
CA LEU A 408 28.63 7.74 -10.32
C LEU A 408 28.69 6.37 -9.63
N ALA A 409 28.76 5.29 -10.40
CA ALA A 409 28.89 3.94 -9.87
C ALA A 409 30.24 3.75 -9.14
N ASP A 410 31.35 4.19 -9.74
CA ASP A 410 32.68 4.13 -9.13
C ASP A 410 32.76 4.95 -7.84
N ALA A 411 32.21 6.17 -7.81
CA ALA A 411 32.12 6.98 -6.59
C ALA A 411 31.27 6.30 -5.49
N THR A 412 30.17 5.66 -5.89
CA THR A 412 29.29 4.90 -4.97
C THR A 412 30.00 3.67 -4.42
N LYS A 413 30.71 2.92 -5.27
CA LYS A 413 31.54 1.77 -4.88
C LYS A 413 32.59 2.15 -3.85
N HIS A 414 33.36 3.23 -4.10
CA HIS A 414 34.34 3.73 -3.15
C HIS A 414 33.72 4.12 -1.81
N THR A 415 32.51 4.71 -1.83
CA THR A 415 31.78 5.04 -0.60
C THR A 415 31.36 3.79 0.17
N ILE A 416 30.84 2.76 -0.51
CA ILE A 416 30.45 1.49 0.12
C ILE A 416 31.67 0.77 0.72
N GLN A 417 32.77 0.69 -0.02
CA GLN A 417 34.00 0.06 0.44
C GLN A 417 34.61 0.79 1.64
N SER A 418 34.66 2.12 1.63
CA SER A 418 35.24 2.90 2.73
C SER A 418 34.39 2.92 4.00
N MET A 419 33.06 2.87 3.86
CA MET A 419 32.14 2.98 5.00
C MET A 419 31.87 1.64 5.68
N TYR A 420 31.70 0.57 4.89
CA TYR A 420 31.21 -0.71 5.40
C TYR A 420 32.10 -1.90 5.01
N ASN A 421 32.78 -1.83 3.87
CA ASN A 421 33.56 -2.91 3.28
C ASN A 421 32.83 -4.27 3.31
N PRO A 422 31.67 -4.41 2.62
CA PRO A 422 30.87 -5.63 2.70
C PRO A 422 31.64 -6.84 2.16
N GLN A 423 31.53 -7.97 2.85
CA GLN A 423 32.25 -9.21 2.58
C GLN A 423 31.29 -10.39 2.37
N ILE A 424 31.75 -11.36 1.58
CA ILE A 424 31.15 -12.68 1.43
C ILE A 424 32.03 -13.65 2.23
N VAL A 425 31.42 -14.55 2.99
CA VAL A 425 32.11 -15.47 3.91
C VAL A 425 31.75 -16.91 3.56
N GLN A 426 32.75 -17.78 3.55
CA GLN A 426 32.59 -19.22 3.29
C GLN A 426 33.55 -20.03 4.15
N TYR A 427 33.14 -21.23 4.53
CA TYR A 427 34.06 -22.28 4.92
C TYR A 427 34.63 -22.93 3.65
N THR A 428 35.95 -22.84 3.51
CA THR A 428 36.69 -23.38 2.36
C THR A 428 37.65 -24.47 2.81
N TRP A 429 37.90 -25.45 1.94
CA TRP A 429 38.86 -26.53 2.15
C TRP A 429 39.61 -26.82 0.84
N ASP A 430 40.90 -27.10 0.90
CA ASP A 430 41.72 -27.31 -0.32
C ASP A 430 41.72 -28.78 -0.83
N GLY A 431 40.91 -29.65 -0.23
CA GLY A 431 40.80 -31.05 -0.61
C GLY A 431 41.93 -31.96 -0.13
N GLN A 432 42.98 -31.43 0.52
CA GLN A 432 44.11 -32.22 0.95
C GLN A 432 43.82 -32.93 2.29
N PRO A 433 44.20 -34.21 2.46
CA PRO A 433 43.95 -34.98 3.70
C PRO A 433 44.56 -34.38 4.97
N GLN A 434 45.57 -33.50 4.83
CA GLN A 434 46.26 -32.82 5.94
C GLN A 434 45.84 -31.35 6.09
N SER A 435 44.97 -30.83 5.22
CA SER A 435 44.53 -29.45 5.28
C SER A 435 43.30 -29.29 6.14
N ASN A 436 43.31 -28.23 6.94
CA ASN A 436 42.18 -27.85 7.76
C ASN A 436 41.26 -26.94 6.96
N ALA A 437 39.95 -27.06 7.21
CA ALA A 437 38.99 -26.06 6.80
C ALA A 437 39.41 -24.67 7.31
N ALA A 438 39.13 -23.65 6.51
CA ALA A 438 39.36 -22.25 6.86
C ALA A 438 38.06 -21.46 6.71
N LEU A 439 37.83 -20.49 7.61
CA LEU A 439 36.79 -19.49 7.44
C LEU A 439 37.37 -18.37 6.57
N SER A 440 37.09 -18.43 5.26
CA SER A 440 37.58 -17.49 4.26
C SER A 440 36.57 -16.38 4.02
N HIS A 441 37.06 -15.16 3.74
CA HIS A 441 36.23 -14.01 3.46
C HIS A 441 36.83 -13.16 2.33
N VAL A 442 35.98 -12.68 1.43
CA VAL A 442 36.38 -11.84 0.29
C VAL A 442 35.47 -10.61 0.24
N GLY A 443 36.03 -9.42 0.01
CA GLY A 443 35.25 -8.21 -0.18
C GLY A 443 34.44 -8.29 -1.47
N VAL A 444 33.18 -7.84 -1.42
CA VAL A 444 32.24 -7.93 -2.55
C VAL A 444 32.78 -7.26 -3.84
N PHE A 445 33.63 -6.25 -3.69
CA PHE A 445 34.20 -5.46 -4.78
C PHE A 445 35.72 -5.66 -4.97
N ASP A 446 36.32 -6.66 -4.34
CA ASP A 446 37.78 -6.89 -4.40
C ASP A 446 38.25 -7.33 -5.79
N GLU A 447 37.39 -8.02 -6.54
CA GLU A 447 37.71 -8.56 -7.86
C GLU A 447 37.00 -7.77 -8.99
N PRO A 448 37.75 -7.16 -9.93
CA PRO A 448 37.15 -6.36 -11.02
C PRO A 448 36.26 -7.15 -11.99
N THR A 449 36.53 -8.44 -12.20
CA THR A 449 35.76 -9.32 -13.09
C THR A 449 34.43 -9.76 -12.46
N PHE A 450 34.32 -9.72 -11.13
CA PHE A 450 33.11 -10.04 -10.37
C PHE A 450 32.16 -8.83 -10.21
N GLU A 451 32.58 -7.64 -10.62
CA GLU A 451 31.90 -6.38 -10.33
C GLU A 451 30.43 -6.31 -10.79
N PHE A 452 30.08 -6.99 -11.89
CA PHE A 452 28.68 -7.17 -12.30
C PHE A 452 27.83 -7.82 -11.20
N PHE A 453 28.26 -8.97 -10.68
CA PHE A 453 27.56 -9.69 -9.62
C PHE A 453 27.60 -8.91 -8.31
N ALA A 454 28.71 -8.24 -8.02
CA ALA A 454 28.81 -7.34 -6.87
C ALA A 454 27.68 -6.29 -6.86
N TRP A 455 27.40 -5.66 -8.01
CA TRP A 455 26.28 -4.73 -8.15
C TRP A 455 24.92 -5.40 -7.99
N LEU A 456 24.73 -6.62 -8.48
CA LEU A 456 23.50 -7.39 -8.25
C LEU A 456 23.26 -7.61 -6.75
N TYR A 457 24.28 -8.01 -5.98
CA TYR A 457 24.18 -8.17 -4.53
C TYR A 457 23.83 -6.85 -3.84
N MET A 458 24.44 -5.74 -4.25
CA MET A 458 24.13 -4.41 -3.69
C MET A 458 22.73 -3.93 -4.06
N PHE A 459 22.24 -4.21 -5.27
CA PHE A 459 20.87 -3.89 -5.65
C PHE A 459 19.85 -4.77 -4.93
N GLU A 460 20.14 -6.06 -4.73
CA GLU A 460 19.33 -6.94 -3.89
C GLU A 460 19.30 -6.47 -2.42
N TRP A 461 20.41 -5.96 -1.89
CA TRP A 461 20.44 -5.32 -0.57
C TRP A 461 19.52 -4.09 -0.51
N MET A 462 19.61 -3.21 -1.51
CA MET A 462 18.76 -2.02 -1.59
C MET A 462 17.27 -2.36 -1.76
N LEU A 463 16.94 -3.39 -2.55
CA LEU A 463 15.57 -3.84 -2.81
C LEU A 463 14.97 -4.67 -1.65
N GLY A 464 15.78 -5.09 -0.67
CA GLY A 464 15.33 -5.89 0.47
C GLY A 464 15.25 -7.40 0.19
N TYR A 465 16.03 -7.90 -0.77
CA TYR A 465 16.25 -9.33 -1.00
C TYR A 465 17.53 -9.83 -0.33
N ARG A 466 18.43 -8.96 0.10
CA ARG A 466 19.54 -9.30 0.98
C ARG A 466 19.63 -8.30 2.11
N GLU A 467 20.33 -8.69 3.17
CA GLU A 467 20.73 -7.79 4.23
C GLU A 467 22.25 -7.75 4.32
N VAL A 468 22.74 -6.65 4.88
CA VAL A 468 24.13 -6.51 5.27
C VAL A 468 24.14 -6.38 6.78
N VAL A 469 24.88 -7.27 7.45
CA VAL A 469 24.93 -7.34 8.90
C VAL A 469 26.38 -7.21 9.34
N GLN A 470 26.62 -6.27 10.24
CA GLN A 470 27.90 -6.13 10.92
C GLN A 470 27.93 -7.03 12.14
N PHE A 471 28.84 -8.00 12.13
CA PHE A 471 29.16 -8.86 13.26
C PHE A 471 30.33 -8.25 14.02
N ASP A 472 30.13 -7.98 15.29
CA ASP A 472 31.07 -7.29 16.16
C ASP A 472 31.42 -8.20 17.35
N GLY A 473 32.46 -9.02 17.15
CA GLY A 473 32.97 -9.98 18.14
C GLY A 473 34.06 -9.37 19.03
N ALA A 474 34.59 -10.14 19.98
CA ALA A 474 35.69 -9.68 20.84
C ALA A 474 36.98 -9.39 20.06
N PHE A 475 37.29 -10.18 19.02
CA PHE A 475 38.58 -10.10 18.29
C PHE A 475 38.48 -9.39 16.95
N ALA A 476 37.41 -9.62 16.19
CA ALA A 476 37.21 -9.05 14.87
C ALA A 476 35.81 -8.46 14.73
N SER A 477 35.69 -7.49 13.83
CA SER A 477 34.40 -7.03 13.31
C SER A 477 34.39 -7.21 11.79
N MET A 478 33.31 -7.78 11.26
CA MET A 478 33.14 -8.04 9.84
C MET A 478 31.73 -7.64 9.40
N THR A 479 31.64 -7.01 8.23
CA THR A 479 30.35 -6.66 7.63
C THR A 479 30.04 -7.68 6.53
N VAL A 480 29.03 -8.52 6.74
CA VAL A 480 28.77 -9.68 5.89
C VAL A 480 27.43 -9.55 5.17
N VAL A 481 27.41 -9.90 3.89
CA VAL A 481 26.18 -9.96 3.08
C VAL A 481 25.45 -11.28 3.34
N SER A 482 24.14 -11.23 3.55
CA SER A 482 23.31 -12.41 3.75
C SER A 482 23.06 -13.20 2.47
N GLY A 483 22.60 -14.44 2.63
CA GLY A 483 22.01 -15.21 1.54
C GLY A 483 20.71 -14.58 1.05
N ARG A 484 20.27 -15.00 -0.14
CA ARG A 484 18.99 -14.57 -0.70
C ARG A 484 17.85 -15.47 -0.19
N PRO A 485 16.83 -14.93 0.51
CA PRO A 485 15.66 -15.69 0.92
C PRO A 485 14.72 -15.95 -0.26
N SER A 486 13.79 -16.88 -0.07
CA SER A 486 12.68 -17.10 -1.00
C SER A 486 11.72 -15.91 -1.03
N ASN A 487 11.12 -15.63 -2.18
CA ASN A 487 10.17 -14.53 -2.33
C ASN A 487 8.88 -14.81 -1.55
N VAL A 488 8.40 -13.81 -0.78
CA VAL A 488 7.09 -13.92 -0.11
C VAL A 488 5.99 -13.50 -1.07
N MET A 489 5.00 -14.38 -1.24
CA MET A 489 3.76 -14.08 -1.94
C MET A 489 2.65 -13.85 -0.93
N PHE A 490 1.84 -12.83 -1.17
CA PHE A 490 0.58 -12.65 -0.46
C PHE A 490 -0.54 -12.61 -1.49
N GLU A 491 -1.68 -13.19 -1.14
CA GLU A 491 -2.86 -13.15 -1.98
C GLU A 491 -3.64 -11.86 -1.73
N VAL A 492 -4.05 -11.19 -2.82
CA VAL A 492 -4.88 -9.99 -2.74
C VAL A 492 -6.29 -10.41 -2.36
N ASN A 493 -6.81 -9.82 -1.28
CA ASN A 493 -8.16 -10.10 -0.84
C ASN A 493 -9.18 -9.31 -1.68
N ALA A 494 -9.91 -10.00 -2.55
CA ALA A 494 -10.94 -9.39 -3.39
C ALA A 494 -12.08 -8.73 -2.58
N LEU A 495 -12.29 -9.13 -1.32
CA LEU A 495 -13.31 -8.56 -0.44
C LEU A 495 -12.95 -7.16 0.10
N GLU A 496 -11.69 -6.72 -0.04
CA GLU A 496 -11.29 -5.35 0.32
C GLU A 496 -11.85 -4.31 -0.65
N VAL A 497 -12.20 -4.71 -1.87
CA VAL A 497 -12.81 -3.81 -2.86
C VAL A 497 -14.30 -3.63 -2.54
N PRO A 498 -14.76 -2.41 -2.19
CA PRO A 498 -16.14 -2.19 -1.76
C PRO A 498 -17.10 -2.19 -2.96
N LEU A 499 -17.55 -3.38 -3.38
CA LEU A 499 -18.48 -3.55 -4.51
C LEU A 499 -19.96 -3.38 -4.12
N ASN A 500 -20.29 -3.46 -2.83
CA ASN A 500 -21.68 -3.51 -2.35
C ASN A 500 -22.48 -2.28 -2.77
N VAL A 501 -21.96 -1.08 -2.51
CA VAL A 501 -22.67 0.18 -2.84
C VAL A 501 -22.82 0.32 -4.35
N ALA A 502 -21.76 0.05 -5.12
CA ALA A 502 -21.81 0.10 -6.57
C ALA A 502 -22.84 -0.88 -7.15
N PHE A 503 -22.96 -2.07 -6.56
CA PHE A 503 -23.97 -3.06 -6.94
C PHE A 503 -25.40 -2.55 -6.69
N TYR A 504 -25.70 -2.07 -5.48
CA TYR A 504 -27.03 -1.53 -5.16
C TYR A 504 -27.40 -0.33 -6.04
N LEU A 505 -26.47 0.61 -6.25
CA LEU A 505 -26.69 1.74 -7.15
C LEU A 505 -26.97 1.26 -8.57
N ARG A 506 -26.15 0.34 -9.10
CA ARG A 506 -26.35 -0.22 -10.44
C ARG A 506 -27.72 -0.89 -10.59
N SER A 507 -28.13 -1.71 -9.62
CA SER A 507 -29.45 -2.37 -9.64
C SER A 507 -30.59 -1.35 -9.62
N ALA A 508 -30.49 -0.30 -8.80
CA ALA A 508 -31.48 0.77 -8.76
C ALA A 508 -31.57 1.53 -10.10
N LEU A 509 -30.42 1.80 -10.74
CA LEU A 509 -30.38 2.45 -12.07
C LEU A 509 -30.91 1.55 -13.20
N GLN A 510 -30.71 0.23 -13.10
CA GLN A 510 -31.30 -0.74 -14.02
C GLN A 510 -32.81 -0.77 -13.88
N TYR A 511 -33.33 -0.85 -12.64
CA TYR A 511 -34.76 -0.76 -12.36
C TYR A 511 -35.35 0.54 -12.94
N PHE A 512 -34.72 1.68 -12.66
CA PHE A 512 -35.14 2.99 -13.18
C PHE A 512 -35.24 2.99 -14.70
N THR A 513 -34.21 2.49 -15.39
CA THR A 513 -34.17 2.43 -16.85
C THR A 513 -35.26 1.50 -17.39
N MET A 514 -35.46 0.32 -16.79
CA MET A 514 -36.48 -0.64 -17.22
C MET A 514 -37.89 -0.08 -17.10
N VAL A 515 -38.21 0.60 -16.00
CA VAL A 515 -39.53 1.23 -15.83
C VAL A 515 -39.74 2.32 -16.88
N LEU A 516 -38.77 3.21 -17.11
CA LEU A 516 -38.91 4.23 -18.17
C LEU A 516 -39.02 3.62 -19.56
N LEU A 517 -38.33 2.52 -19.87
CA LEU A 517 -38.49 1.81 -21.14
C LEU A 517 -39.91 1.23 -21.29
N ILE A 518 -40.48 0.66 -20.23
CA ILE A 518 -41.86 0.17 -20.23
C ILE A 518 -42.84 1.33 -20.46
N VAL A 519 -42.67 2.45 -19.74
CA VAL A 519 -43.52 3.64 -19.92
C VAL A 519 -43.40 4.19 -21.34
N ALA A 520 -42.18 4.31 -21.87
CA ALA A 520 -41.94 4.75 -23.25
C ALA A 520 -42.61 3.81 -24.27
N PHE A 521 -42.53 2.50 -24.07
CA PHE A 521 -43.21 1.52 -24.91
C PHE A 521 -44.73 1.70 -24.88
N VAL A 522 -45.33 1.88 -23.69
CA VAL A 522 -46.77 2.13 -23.55
C VAL A 522 -47.16 3.45 -24.21
N VAL A 523 -46.38 4.51 -24.04
CA VAL A 523 -46.57 5.79 -24.74
C VAL A 523 -46.58 5.57 -26.26
N CYS A 524 -45.55 4.95 -26.83
CA CYS A 524 -45.48 4.64 -28.26
C CYS A 524 -46.69 3.82 -28.75
N LEU A 525 -47.10 2.80 -27.98
CA LEU A 525 -48.29 2.01 -28.30
C LEU A 525 -49.55 2.87 -28.32
N THR A 526 -49.73 3.76 -27.33
CA THR A 526 -50.87 4.68 -27.32
C THR A 526 -50.85 5.67 -28.48
N ILE A 527 -49.68 6.14 -28.91
CA ILE A 527 -49.55 7.01 -30.08
C ILE A 527 -50.04 6.27 -31.34
N LEU A 528 -49.62 5.02 -31.52
CA LEU A 528 -50.03 4.19 -32.67
C LEU A 528 -51.54 3.89 -32.65
N VAL A 529 -52.07 3.46 -31.50
CA VAL A 529 -53.50 3.12 -31.34
C VAL A 529 -54.40 4.34 -31.60
N ASN A 530 -53.97 5.54 -31.17
CA ASN A 530 -54.73 6.78 -31.38
C ASN A 530 -54.36 7.50 -32.68
N ARG A 531 -53.70 6.81 -33.63
CA ARG A 531 -53.36 7.33 -34.98
C ARG A 531 -52.57 8.65 -34.97
N GLY A 532 -51.76 8.89 -33.94
CA GLY A 532 -50.93 10.08 -33.81
C GLY A 532 -51.64 11.35 -33.32
N TYR A 533 -52.91 11.29 -32.90
CA TYR A 533 -53.60 12.42 -32.27
C TYR A 533 -53.10 12.65 -30.83
N ILE A 534 -51.97 13.34 -30.68
CA ILE A 534 -51.32 13.64 -29.39
C ILE A 534 -50.80 15.08 -29.33
N GLU A 535 -50.55 15.59 -28.13
CA GLU A 535 -49.75 16.81 -27.95
C GLU A 535 -48.26 16.46 -28.03
N GLY A 536 -47.64 16.70 -29.18
CA GLY A 536 -46.24 16.32 -29.42
C GLY A 536 -45.25 17.04 -28.50
N VAL A 537 -45.55 18.26 -28.07
CA VAL A 537 -44.68 19.04 -27.18
C VAL A 537 -44.54 18.36 -25.81
N ASN A 538 -45.64 17.78 -25.29
CA ASN A 538 -45.64 17.07 -24.01
C ASN A 538 -44.74 15.83 -24.01
N MET A 539 -44.46 15.25 -25.19
CA MET A 539 -43.58 14.08 -25.29
C MET A 539 -42.10 14.42 -25.03
N PHE A 540 -41.68 15.68 -25.24
CA PHE A 540 -40.33 16.12 -24.90
C PHE A 540 -40.12 16.25 -23.39
N GLU A 541 -41.19 16.35 -22.61
CA GLU A 541 -41.16 16.38 -21.14
C GLU A 541 -41.17 14.96 -20.53
N PHE A 542 -40.94 13.91 -21.33
CA PHE A 542 -40.90 12.51 -20.89
C PHE A 542 -40.04 12.32 -19.63
N ASN A 543 -38.77 12.75 -19.67
CA ASN A 543 -37.87 12.57 -18.54
C ASN A 543 -38.36 13.35 -17.30
N ARG A 544 -38.83 14.58 -17.49
CA ARG A 544 -39.23 15.47 -16.39
C ARG A 544 -40.50 14.99 -15.69
N VAL A 545 -41.50 14.55 -16.45
CA VAL A 545 -42.82 14.13 -15.94
C VAL A 545 -42.83 12.65 -15.57
N ALA A 546 -42.47 11.75 -16.51
CA ALA A 546 -42.55 10.32 -16.26
C ALA A 546 -41.58 9.86 -15.18
N GLY A 547 -40.40 10.48 -15.07
CA GLY A 547 -39.45 10.20 -13.99
C GLY A 547 -40.04 10.47 -12.60
N LEU A 548 -40.71 11.63 -12.41
CA LEU A 548 -41.30 11.99 -11.12
C LEU A 548 -42.53 11.15 -10.79
N VAL A 549 -43.35 10.82 -11.80
CA VAL A 549 -44.61 10.11 -11.62
C VAL A 549 -44.43 8.61 -11.42
N TRP A 550 -43.58 7.96 -12.23
CA TRP A 550 -43.46 6.50 -12.25
C TRP A 550 -42.35 5.95 -11.35
N ILE A 551 -41.34 6.78 -11.03
CA ILE A 551 -40.20 6.37 -10.19
C ILE A 551 -40.22 7.10 -8.86
N GLY A 552 -40.33 8.44 -8.92
CA GLY A 552 -40.30 9.32 -7.76
C GLY A 552 -38.95 9.99 -7.50
N ARG A 553 -38.99 11.02 -6.64
CA ARG A 553 -37.86 11.93 -6.36
C ARG A 553 -36.57 11.23 -5.87
N PRO A 554 -36.60 10.27 -4.91
CA PRO A 554 -35.37 9.70 -4.36
C PRO A 554 -34.51 8.96 -5.39
N LEU A 555 -35.14 8.15 -6.24
CA LEU A 555 -34.43 7.38 -7.27
C LEU A 555 -33.95 8.25 -8.44
N MET A 556 -34.68 9.32 -8.76
CA MET A 556 -34.17 10.36 -9.69
C MET A 556 -32.93 11.06 -9.12
N LEU A 557 -32.94 11.39 -7.81
CA LEU A 557 -31.80 12.03 -7.16
C LEU A 557 -30.59 11.10 -7.19
N LEU A 558 -30.83 9.82 -6.86
CA LEU A 558 -29.81 8.78 -6.92
C LEU A 558 -29.15 8.71 -8.30
N ARG A 559 -29.95 8.74 -9.37
CA ARG A 559 -29.46 8.71 -10.75
C ARG A 559 -28.63 9.95 -11.11
N GLY A 560 -29.14 11.14 -10.79
CA GLY A 560 -28.43 12.40 -11.02
C GLY A 560 -27.11 12.49 -10.24
N VAL A 561 -27.12 12.09 -8.96
CA VAL A 561 -25.93 12.05 -8.10
C VAL A 561 -24.92 11.01 -8.60
N THR A 562 -25.37 9.84 -9.04
CA THR A 562 -24.47 8.81 -9.60
C THR A 562 -23.81 9.31 -10.88
N ALA A 563 -24.54 9.98 -11.77
CA ALA A 563 -23.97 10.60 -12.96
C ALA A 563 -22.96 11.70 -12.61
N THR A 564 -23.26 12.53 -11.60
CA THR A 564 -22.34 13.56 -11.09
C THR A 564 -21.06 12.92 -10.52
N CYS A 565 -21.19 11.79 -9.83
CA CYS A 565 -20.07 11.01 -9.31
C CYS A 565 -19.19 10.46 -10.44
N ILE A 566 -19.78 9.90 -11.50
CA ILE A 566 -19.05 9.42 -12.69
C ILE A 566 -18.31 10.58 -13.38
N LEU A 567 -18.94 11.73 -13.56
CA LEU A 567 -18.31 12.95 -14.13
C LEU A 567 -17.20 13.54 -13.24
N SER A 568 -17.18 13.15 -11.97
CA SER A 568 -16.20 13.61 -10.97
C SER A 568 -15.11 12.58 -10.69
N THR A 569 -15.07 11.47 -11.45
CA THR A 569 -14.15 10.34 -11.24
C THR A 569 -13.33 10.06 -12.51
N ALA A 570 -12.02 9.91 -12.36
CA ALA A 570 -11.11 9.52 -13.43
C ALA A 570 -11.07 7.99 -13.59
N THR A 571 -10.90 7.50 -14.82
CA THR A 571 -10.68 6.08 -15.10
C THR A 571 -9.18 5.78 -15.25
N LEU A 572 -8.74 4.74 -14.55
CA LEU A 572 -7.39 4.20 -14.64
C LEU A 572 -7.47 2.77 -15.15
N HIS A 573 -6.70 2.47 -16.19
CA HIS A 573 -6.56 1.12 -16.72
C HIS A 573 -5.14 0.63 -16.44
N LEU A 574 -5.04 -0.59 -15.92
CA LEU A 574 -3.76 -1.30 -15.91
C LEU A 574 -3.54 -1.84 -17.32
N VAL A 575 -2.65 -1.20 -18.07
CA VAL A 575 -2.33 -1.60 -19.44
C VAL A 575 -0.98 -2.30 -19.47
N GLN A 576 -0.93 -3.39 -20.23
CA GLN A 576 0.32 -3.92 -20.75
C GLN A 576 0.47 -3.31 -22.16
N PRO A 577 1.52 -2.50 -22.42
CA PRO A 577 1.75 -2.02 -23.77
C PRO A 577 1.82 -3.22 -24.73
N ASN A 578 1.05 -3.19 -25.82
CA ASN A 578 0.79 -4.35 -26.70
C ASN A 578 2.03 -5.00 -27.35
N ASN A 579 3.24 -4.46 -27.11
CA ASN A 579 4.51 -4.98 -27.62
C ASN A 579 5.47 -5.43 -26.49
N MET A 580 5.01 -5.41 -25.23
CA MET A 580 5.82 -5.75 -24.06
C MET A 580 5.47 -7.17 -23.59
N HIS A 581 6.04 -8.17 -24.26
CA HIS A 581 5.95 -9.54 -23.77
C HIS A 581 6.82 -9.66 -22.51
N ALA A 582 6.19 -10.08 -21.40
CA ALA A 582 6.76 -10.34 -20.07
C ALA A 582 7.22 -9.11 -19.24
N GLY A 583 6.35 -8.65 -18.32
CA GLY A 583 6.79 -8.13 -17.01
C GLY A 583 6.53 -6.67 -16.67
N PHE A 584 6.07 -5.83 -17.62
CA PHE A 584 5.79 -4.42 -17.34
C PHE A 584 4.31 -4.10 -17.46
N THR A 585 3.79 -3.46 -16.41
CA THR A 585 2.42 -2.97 -16.35
C THR A 585 2.46 -1.50 -15.94
N GLN A 586 1.59 -0.69 -16.53
CA GLN A 586 1.46 0.72 -16.17
C GLN A 586 0.00 1.08 -15.93
N LEU A 587 -0.23 2.00 -14.99
CA LEU A 587 -1.53 2.63 -14.83
C LEU A 587 -1.63 3.79 -15.82
N ALA A 588 -2.43 3.61 -16.88
CA ALA A 588 -2.68 4.64 -17.87
C ALA A 588 -4.06 5.26 -17.62
N SER A 589 -4.10 6.59 -17.61
CA SER A 589 -5.37 7.32 -17.70
C SER A 589 -5.86 7.29 -19.13
N SER A 590 -7.14 6.94 -19.33
CA SER A 590 -7.76 7.00 -20.65
C SER A 590 -8.46 8.34 -20.84
N PRO A 591 -8.28 9.03 -21.97
CA PRO A 591 -9.04 10.24 -22.24
C PRO A 591 -10.54 9.89 -22.22
N PRO A 592 -11.37 10.72 -21.57
CA PRO A 592 -12.79 10.42 -21.46
C PRO A 592 -13.43 10.41 -22.84
N ASN A 593 -14.22 9.37 -23.12
CA ASN A 593 -14.97 9.30 -24.37
C ASN A 593 -16.01 10.43 -24.39
N ALA A 594 -15.95 11.27 -25.43
CA ALA A 594 -16.82 12.44 -25.54
C ALA A 594 -18.30 12.07 -25.54
N ILE A 595 -18.69 10.96 -26.17
CA ILE A 595 -20.08 10.51 -26.26
C ILE A 595 -20.60 10.12 -24.88
N THR A 596 -19.87 9.29 -24.15
CA THR A 596 -20.28 8.84 -22.80
C THR A 596 -20.27 9.99 -21.81
N THR A 597 -19.35 10.96 -21.97
CA THR A 597 -19.28 12.17 -21.15
C THR A 597 -20.51 13.07 -21.37
N ILE A 598 -20.86 13.36 -22.62
CA ILE A 598 -22.05 14.18 -22.95
C ILE A 598 -23.32 13.48 -22.50
N LEU A 599 -23.41 12.16 -22.64
CA LEU A 599 -24.53 11.37 -22.15
C LEU A 599 -24.63 11.45 -20.62
N SER A 600 -23.51 11.30 -19.91
CA SER A 600 -23.45 11.42 -18.44
C SER A 600 -23.82 12.83 -17.96
N CYS A 601 -23.47 13.88 -18.71
CA CYS A 601 -23.95 15.24 -18.45
C CYS A 601 -25.48 15.35 -18.60
N GLY A 602 -26.07 14.61 -19.54
CA GLY A 602 -27.53 14.51 -19.68
C GLY A 602 -28.17 13.83 -18.47
N GLU A 603 -27.55 12.76 -17.97
CA GLU A 603 -27.97 12.04 -16.77
C GLU A 603 -27.81 12.89 -15.48
N MET A 604 -26.81 13.77 -15.41
CA MET A 604 -26.74 14.76 -14.34
C MET A 604 -27.98 15.70 -14.34
N GLY A 605 -28.64 15.87 -15.48
CA GLY A 605 -29.88 16.64 -15.63
C GLY A 605 -31.03 16.20 -14.73
N TRP A 606 -31.04 14.95 -14.22
CA TRP A 606 -32.03 14.51 -13.23
C TRP A 606 -32.02 15.35 -11.95
N VAL A 607 -30.85 15.87 -11.54
CA VAL A 607 -30.73 16.82 -10.42
C VAL A 607 -31.51 18.11 -10.74
N VAL A 608 -31.36 18.63 -11.95
CA VAL A 608 -32.03 19.85 -12.41
C VAL A 608 -33.56 19.69 -12.44
N TYR A 609 -34.06 18.51 -12.82
CA TYR A 609 -35.50 18.23 -12.80
C TYR A 609 -36.06 18.29 -11.38
N ILE A 610 -35.35 17.72 -10.40
CA ILE A 610 -35.75 17.76 -8.98
C ILE A 610 -35.70 19.19 -8.45
N LEU A 611 -34.64 19.95 -8.76
CA LEU A 611 -34.55 21.36 -8.34
C LEU A 611 -35.75 22.15 -8.85
N ASN A 612 -36.08 22.01 -10.14
CA ASN A 612 -37.23 22.70 -10.72
C ASN A 612 -38.56 22.28 -10.08
N ASP A 613 -38.75 21.00 -9.76
CA ASP A 613 -39.96 20.48 -9.13
C ASP A 613 -40.08 20.83 -7.64
N VAL A 614 -38.99 20.84 -6.87
CA VAL A 614 -39.02 21.31 -5.47
C VAL A 614 -39.29 22.81 -5.41
N PHE A 615 -38.68 23.59 -6.30
CA PHE A 615 -38.86 25.04 -6.34
C PHE A 615 -40.09 25.49 -7.15
N SER A 616 -40.85 24.58 -7.80
CA SER A 616 -42.07 24.94 -8.52
C SER A 616 -43.16 25.47 -7.59
N VAL A 617 -43.17 25.05 -6.32
CA VAL A 617 -44.06 25.60 -5.27
C VAL A 617 -43.91 27.13 -5.14
N VAL A 618 -42.69 27.64 -5.31
CA VAL A 618 -42.38 29.07 -5.22
C VAL A 618 -42.44 29.75 -6.59
N THR A 619 -41.93 29.07 -7.63
CA THR A 619 -41.75 29.64 -8.96
C THR A 619 -43.02 29.55 -9.83
N THR A 620 -43.96 28.65 -9.50
CA THR A 620 -45.31 28.49 -10.08
C THR A 620 -45.32 28.59 -11.60
N ASP A 621 -46.05 29.54 -12.18
CA ASP A 621 -46.20 29.69 -13.64
C ASP A 621 -44.89 29.97 -14.36
N THR A 622 -43.87 30.45 -13.64
CA THR A 622 -42.58 30.75 -14.26
C THR A 622 -41.76 29.49 -14.51
N THR A 623 -42.00 28.39 -13.80
CA THR A 623 -41.26 27.12 -13.95
C THR A 623 -41.33 26.59 -15.38
N SER A 624 -42.52 26.57 -16.00
CA SER A 624 -42.72 26.14 -17.40
C SER A 624 -41.82 26.88 -18.41
N ARG A 625 -41.53 28.17 -18.15
CA ARG A 625 -40.82 29.05 -19.08
C ARG A 625 -39.31 28.92 -18.99
N TYR A 626 -38.76 28.68 -17.80
CA TYR A 626 -37.32 28.62 -17.58
C TYR A 626 -36.79 27.18 -17.41
N ALA A 627 -37.64 26.21 -17.08
CA ALA A 627 -37.25 24.83 -16.78
C ALA A 627 -36.42 24.18 -17.90
N TRP A 628 -36.89 24.20 -19.14
CA TRP A 628 -36.14 23.64 -20.28
C TRP A 628 -34.84 24.40 -20.54
N LYS A 629 -34.84 25.75 -20.42
CA LYS A 629 -33.64 26.59 -20.58
C LYS A 629 -32.58 26.23 -19.56
N SER A 630 -32.98 26.01 -18.30
CA SER A 630 -32.05 25.63 -17.23
C SER A 630 -31.44 24.25 -17.46
N SER A 631 -32.22 23.26 -17.90
CA SER A 631 -31.73 21.93 -18.23
C SER A 631 -30.74 21.93 -19.41
N THR A 632 -31.06 22.64 -20.50
CA THR A 632 -30.14 22.76 -21.64
C THR A 632 -28.86 23.52 -21.25
N SER A 633 -28.98 24.57 -20.44
CA SER A 633 -27.83 25.37 -19.98
C SER A 633 -26.88 24.53 -19.12
N VAL A 634 -27.40 23.76 -18.15
CA VAL A 634 -26.59 22.86 -17.32
C VAL A 634 -25.94 21.77 -18.16
N TRP A 635 -26.70 21.15 -19.06
CA TRP A 635 -26.18 20.11 -19.93
C TRP A 635 -25.00 20.59 -20.79
N LEU A 636 -25.15 21.75 -21.44
CA LEU A 636 -24.08 22.36 -22.24
C LEU A 636 -22.89 22.80 -21.38
N ALA A 637 -23.13 23.50 -20.28
CA ALA A 637 -22.07 24.00 -19.41
C ALA A 637 -21.28 22.86 -18.75
N ALA A 638 -21.96 21.83 -18.24
CA ALA A 638 -21.32 20.64 -17.66
C ALA A 638 -20.57 19.83 -18.72
N GLY A 639 -21.11 19.72 -19.94
CA GLY A 639 -20.46 19.08 -21.08
C GLY A 639 -19.18 19.81 -21.47
N VAL A 640 -19.24 21.12 -21.68
CA VAL A 640 -18.05 21.95 -21.98
C VAL A 640 -17.02 21.83 -20.87
N TRP A 641 -17.42 21.95 -19.60
CA TRP A 641 -16.48 21.84 -18.49
C TRP A 641 -15.82 20.46 -18.43
N SER A 642 -16.55 19.39 -18.71
CA SER A 642 -16.05 18.00 -18.63
C SER A 642 -15.18 17.59 -19.81
N LEU A 643 -15.36 18.22 -20.97
CA LEU A 643 -14.51 18.01 -22.15
C LEU A 643 -13.25 18.88 -22.13
N VAL A 644 -13.36 20.14 -21.69
CA VAL A 644 -12.23 21.09 -21.65
C VAL A 644 -11.30 20.82 -20.46
N SER A 645 -11.87 20.43 -19.32
CA SER A 645 -11.11 20.15 -18.10
C SER A 645 -11.60 18.83 -17.49
N PRO A 646 -11.13 17.69 -18.04
CA PRO A 646 -11.47 16.37 -17.51
C PRO A 646 -10.83 16.14 -16.15
N VAL A 647 -11.45 15.30 -15.32
CA VAL A 647 -10.90 14.94 -14.00
C VAL A 647 -9.64 14.10 -14.19
N GLN A 648 -8.58 14.47 -13.50
CA GLN A 648 -7.33 13.71 -13.42
C GLN A 648 -7.24 13.03 -12.07
N HIS A 649 -6.60 11.87 -12.05
CA HIS A 649 -6.26 11.19 -10.80
C HIS A 649 -5.08 11.91 -10.13
N VAL A 650 -5.02 11.87 -8.81
CA VAL A 650 -3.90 12.40 -8.04
C VAL A 650 -3.37 11.31 -7.13
N VAL A 651 -2.05 11.12 -7.12
CA VAL A 651 -1.38 10.19 -6.20
C VAL A 651 -0.63 11.01 -5.17
N ARG A 652 -0.99 10.87 -3.90
CA ARG A 652 -0.26 11.47 -2.77
C ARG A 652 0.46 10.35 -2.02
N ILE A 653 1.78 10.39 -2.02
CA ILE A 653 2.61 9.44 -1.27
C ILE A 653 3.04 10.15 0.02
N ASP A 654 2.54 9.67 1.14
CA ASP A 654 2.91 10.11 2.49
C ASP A 654 2.87 8.88 3.39
N ARG A 655 4.00 8.16 3.47
CA ARG A 655 4.04 6.90 4.21
C ARG A 655 4.08 7.20 5.70
N GLN A 656 3.04 6.79 6.41
CA GLN A 656 2.98 6.85 7.86
C GLN A 656 2.93 5.43 8.43
N CYS A 657 3.82 5.12 9.36
CA CYS A 657 3.94 3.78 9.94
C CYS A 657 3.78 3.83 11.45
N ILE A 658 3.02 2.87 11.99
CA ILE A 658 2.82 2.65 13.41
C ILE A 658 3.48 1.32 13.76
N VAL A 659 4.36 1.34 14.76
CA VAL A 659 4.97 0.13 15.33
C VAL A 659 3.93 -0.53 16.22
N GLN A 660 3.45 -1.71 15.84
CA GLN A 660 2.56 -2.48 16.72
C GLN A 660 3.34 -3.18 17.81
N GLN A 661 4.46 -3.79 17.42
CA GLN A 661 5.40 -4.46 18.32
C GLN A 661 6.82 -4.22 17.81
N VAL A 662 7.66 -3.66 18.67
CA VAL A 662 9.07 -3.34 18.34
C VAL A 662 9.80 -4.63 17.98
N ASP A 663 10.61 -4.59 16.91
CA ASP A 663 11.35 -5.75 16.41
C ASP A 663 10.45 -6.94 16.01
N PHE A 664 9.17 -6.71 15.69
CA PHE A 664 8.26 -7.80 15.26
C PHE A 664 7.23 -7.41 14.21
N ALA A 665 6.45 -6.34 14.39
CA ALA A 665 5.32 -6.04 13.51
C ALA A 665 5.06 -4.54 13.36
N LEU A 666 4.71 -4.12 12.14
CA LEU A 666 4.35 -2.74 11.82
C LEU A 666 3.17 -2.63 10.85
N THR A 667 2.45 -1.52 10.94
CA THR A 667 1.35 -1.18 10.03
C THR A 667 1.61 0.17 9.39
N CYS A 668 1.59 0.25 8.07
CA CYS A 668 1.83 1.48 7.33
C CYS A 668 0.66 1.83 6.41
N GLN A 669 0.41 3.13 6.28
CA GLN A 669 -0.41 3.70 5.22
C GLN A 669 0.53 4.42 4.26
N SER A 670 0.66 3.97 3.01
CA SER A 670 1.64 4.53 2.06
C SER A 670 1.22 5.87 1.45
N GLY A 671 -0.08 6.10 1.35
CA GLY A 671 -0.62 7.25 0.65
C GLY A 671 -2.05 7.06 0.17
N VAL A 672 -2.51 8.05 -0.59
CA VAL A 672 -3.89 8.15 -1.10
C VAL A 672 -3.87 8.29 -2.63
N LEU A 673 -4.60 7.41 -3.30
CA LEU A 673 -4.92 7.48 -4.71
C LEU A 673 -6.31 8.12 -4.87
N GLU A 674 -6.32 9.39 -5.22
CA GLU A 674 -7.53 10.16 -5.49
C GLU A 674 -7.98 9.91 -6.93
N ILE A 675 -8.95 9.02 -7.11
CA ILE A 675 -9.62 8.83 -8.40
C ILE A 675 -10.79 9.78 -8.56
N GLY A 676 -11.39 10.25 -7.46
CA GLY A 676 -12.53 11.15 -7.47
C GLY A 676 -12.24 12.52 -6.86
N SER A 677 -12.84 13.56 -7.44
CA SER A 677 -12.67 14.94 -7.00
C SER A 677 -13.92 15.49 -6.31
N VAL A 678 -13.82 15.78 -5.02
CA VAL A 678 -14.88 16.43 -4.22
C VAL A 678 -15.19 17.83 -4.75
N HIS A 679 -14.16 18.58 -5.13
CA HIS A 679 -14.31 19.91 -5.71
C HIS A 679 -15.08 19.87 -7.03
N ARG A 680 -14.80 18.85 -7.88
CA ARG A 680 -15.54 18.69 -9.13
C ARG A 680 -17.00 18.32 -8.87
N PHE A 681 -17.24 17.39 -7.95
CA PHE A 681 -18.57 16.95 -7.58
C PHE A 681 -19.42 18.11 -7.05
N ALA A 682 -18.91 18.85 -6.07
CA ALA A 682 -19.57 20.03 -5.52
C ALA A 682 -19.74 21.13 -6.59
N GLY A 683 -18.72 21.35 -7.41
CA GLY A 683 -18.75 22.34 -8.50
C GLY A 683 -19.84 22.07 -9.53
N LEU A 684 -20.07 20.82 -9.90
CA LEU A 684 -21.16 20.42 -10.81
C LEU A 684 -22.54 20.65 -10.18
N LEU A 685 -22.72 20.35 -8.89
CA LEU A 685 -23.97 20.65 -8.18
C LEU A 685 -24.22 22.15 -8.05
N VAL A 686 -23.18 22.94 -7.75
CA VAL A 686 -23.25 24.40 -7.71
C VAL A 686 -23.59 24.96 -9.09
N LEU A 687 -22.99 24.43 -10.17
CA LEU A 687 -23.32 24.81 -11.53
C LEU A 687 -24.81 24.57 -11.83
N ALA A 688 -25.34 23.40 -11.45
CA ALA A 688 -26.76 23.09 -11.62
C ALA A 688 -27.65 24.12 -10.90
N MET A 689 -27.33 24.46 -9.65
CA MET A 689 -28.04 25.48 -8.87
C MET A 689 -27.97 26.87 -9.51
N VAL A 690 -26.77 27.32 -9.87
CA VAL A 690 -26.54 28.65 -10.45
C VAL A 690 -27.25 28.81 -11.79
N CYS A 691 -27.23 27.81 -12.66
CA CYS A 691 -27.97 27.84 -13.91
C CYS A 691 -29.49 27.87 -13.69
N CYS A 692 -30.02 27.09 -12.73
CA CYS A 692 -31.45 27.13 -12.39
C CYS A 692 -31.88 28.52 -11.90
N VAL A 693 -31.16 29.07 -10.92
CA VAL A 693 -31.45 30.39 -10.34
C VAL A 693 -31.27 31.48 -11.39
N GLY A 694 -30.18 31.45 -12.17
CA GLY A 694 -29.91 32.41 -13.24
C GLY A 694 -31.00 32.42 -14.30
N CYS A 695 -31.42 31.25 -14.78
CA CYS A 695 -32.54 31.15 -15.74
C CYS A 695 -33.86 31.67 -15.16
N PHE A 696 -34.15 31.39 -13.88
CA PHE A 696 -35.33 31.93 -13.21
C PHE A 696 -35.28 33.46 -13.09
N VAL A 697 -34.16 34.03 -12.63
CA VAL A 697 -33.99 35.48 -12.47
C VAL A 697 -34.08 36.18 -13.83
N LEU A 698 -33.43 35.64 -14.87
CA LEU A 698 -33.51 36.18 -16.23
C LEU A 698 -34.95 36.14 -16.77
N ASP A 699 -35.67 35.05 -16.55
CA ASP A 699 -37.07 34.94 -16.98
C ASP A 699 -37.97 35.95 -16.23
N ARG A 700 -37.74 36.12 -14.92
CA ARG A 700 -38.44 37.10 -14.09
C ARG A 700 -38.17 38.54 -14.53
N VAL A 701 -36.92 38.90 -14.78
CA VAL A 701 -36.54 40.28 -15.15
C VAL A 701 -36.99 40.62 -16.58
N CYS A 702 -36.80 39.71 -17.54
CA CYS A 702 -37.10 39.97 -18.95
C CYS A 702 -38.59 39.79 -19.32
N PHE A 703 -39.34 38.96 -18.59
CA PHE A 703 -40.71 38.57 -18.97
C PHE A 703 -41.75 38.73 -17.84
N ALA A 704 -41.50 39.64 -16.87
CA ALA A 704 -42.41 39.97 -15.77
C ALA A 704 -43.84 40.38 -16.19
N ARG A 705 -44.05 40.82 -17.44
CA ARG A 705 -45.31 41.44 -17.90
C ARG A 705 -46.24 40.53 -18.71
N ARG A 706 -45.92 39.24 -18.92
CA ARG A 706 -46.83 38.31 -19.60
C ARG A 706 -47.81 37.70 -18.59
N GLY A 707 -49.11 37.91 -18.80
CA GLY A 707 -50.18 37.43 -17.92
C GLY A 707 -50.23 35.91 -17.78
N THR A 708 -50.72 35.45 -16.62
CA THR A 708 -50.91 34.04 -16.25
C THR A 708 -51.98 33.39 -17.12
N ALA A 709 -51.63 32.31 -17.84
CA ALA A 709 -52.61 31.50 -18.54
C ALA A 709 -53.51 30.77 -17.53
N LYS A 710 -54.81 30.65 -17.81
CA LYS A 710 -55.76 29.91 -16.95
C LYS A 710 -55.32 28.43 -16.88
N ARG A 711 -55.05 27.93 -15.68
CA ARG A 711 -54.70 26.54 -15.40
C ARG A 711 -55.96 25.67 -15.39
N ALA A 712 -55.88 24.48 -15.98
CA ALA A 712 -56.82 23.41 -15.67
C ALA A 712 -56.34 22.75 -14.36
N THR A 713 -57.12 22.89 -13.28
CA THR A 713 -56.81 22.30 -11.97
C THR A 713 -57.57 20.99 -11.83
N SER A 714 -56.98 19.86 -12.23
CA SER A 714 -57.59 18.54 -12.02
C SER A 714 -56.76 17.72 -11.03
N LEU A 715 -57.44 17.05 -10.10
CA LEU A 715 -56.82 16.08 -9.17
C LEU A 715 -56.17 14.90 -9.90
N LEU A 716 -56.57 14.63 -11.15
CA LEU A 716 -56.01 13.58 -11.98
C LEU A 716 -54.62 13.96 -12.55
N LEU A 717 -54.30 15.25 -12.64
CA LEU A 717 -53.00 15.74 -13.08
C LEU A 717 -52.02 15.81 -11.90
N HIS A 718 -50.87 15.16 -12.06
CA HIS A 718 -49.73 15.34 -11.16
C HIS A 718 -49.24 16.79 -11.22
N ALA A 719 -48.79 17.36 -10.09
CA ALA A 719 -48.38 18.77 -9.99
C ALA A 719 -47.35 19.17 -11.07
N VAL A 720 -46.38 18.31 -11.36
CA VAL A 720 -45.38 18.54 -12.41
C VAL A 720 -46.01 18.61 -13.80
N ALA A 721 -47.01 17.76 -14.08
CA ALA A 721 -47.72 17.78 -15.35
C ALA A 721 -48.56 19.06 -15.50
N GLN A 722 -49.15 19.56 -14.41
CA GLN A 722 -49.88 20.83 -14.40
C GLN A 722 -48.97 22.02 -14.75
N ASP A 723 -47.72 22.00 -14.27
CA ASP A 723 -46.77 23.09 -14.53
C ASP A 723 -45.98 22.93 -15.85
N GLN A 724 -45.87 21.72 -16.43
CA GLN A 724 -44.99 21.48 -17.59
C GLN A 724 -45.72 21.16 -18.91
N PHE A 725 -46.94 20.65 -18.88
CA PHE A 725 -47.67 20.33 -20.12
C PHE A 725 -48.18 21.59 -20.82
N ASP A 726 -48.14 21.57 -22.16
CA ASP A 726 -48.84 22.55 -22.97
C ASP A 726 -50.33 22.19 -23.03
N LEU A 727 -51.16 23.10 -22.51
CA LEU A 727 -52.61 22.91 -22.41
C LEU A 727 -53.37 23.65 -23.52
N ARG A 728 -52.68 24.43 -24.37
CA ARG A 728 -53.32 25.43 -25.25
C ARG A 728 -54.21 24.82 -26.34
N HIS A 729 -53.79 23.72 -26.95
CA HIS A 729 -54.49 23.11 -28.08
C HIS A 729 -55.52 22.05 -27.66
N TRP A 730 -55.59 21.74 -26.37
CA TRP A 730 -56.38 20.62 -25.84
C TRP A 730 -57.51 21.05 -24.88
N ASN A 731 -57.95 22.31 -24.99
CA ASN A 731 -59.08 22.84 -24.23
C ASN A 731 -60.27 23.09 -25.17
N HIS A 732 -61.41 22.46 -24.87
CA HIS A 732 -62.64 22.60 -25.64
C HIS A 732 -63.80 22.93 -24.69
N HIS A 733 -64.46 24.07 -24.91
CA HIS A 733 -65.55 24.59 -24.05
C HIS A 733 -65.24 24.65 -22.55
N GLY A 734 -63.97 24.90 -22.17
CA GLY A 734 -63.56 25.02 -20.77
C GLY A 734 -63.21 23.69 -20.08
N VAL A 735 -63.33 22.56 -20.79
CA VAL A 735 -62.87 21.24 -20.34
C VAL A 735 -61.54 20.92 -21.01
N TYR A 736 -60.55 20.51 -20.22
CA TYR A 736 -59.26 20.07 -20.73
C TYR A 736 -59.29 18.58 -21.07
N TYR A 737 -58.97 18.24 -22.31
CA TYR A 737 -58.94 16.87 -22.82
C TYR A 737 -57.49 16.39 -22.86
N LEU A 738 -57.10 15.56 -21.90
CA LEU A 738 -55.75 15.01 -21.84
C LEU A 738 -55.59 13.90 -22.87
N ASP A 739 -54.68 14.08 -23.84
CA ASP A 739 -54.38 13.02 -24.81
C ASP A 739 -53.83 11.77 -24.10
N ARG A 740 -54.07 10.58 -24.66
CA ARG A 740 -53.74 9.33 -23.96
C ARG A 740 -52.25 9.12 -23.77
N ALA A 741 -51.40 9.68 -24.63
CA ALA A 741 -49.95 9.56 -24.47
C ALA A 741 -49.48 10.44 -23.29
N SER A 742 -49.96 11.68 -23.20
CA SER A 742 -49.73 12.56 -22.05
C SER A 742 -50.37 12.02 -20.77
N ALA A 743 -51.50 11.31 -20.88
CA ALA A 743 -52.12 10.61 -19.75
C ALA A 743 -51.19 9.53 -19.17
N VAL A 744 -50.53 8.73 -20.03
CA VAL A 744 -49.54 7.73 -19.59
C VAL A 744 -48.35 8.40 -18.91
N LEU A 745 -47.81 9.50 -19.46
CA LEU A 745 -46.73 10.27 -18.80
C LEU A 745 -47.15 10.76 -17.41
N ASN A 746 -48.40 11.20 -17.28
CA ASN A 746 -49.02 11.63 -16.03
C ASN A 746 -49.46 10.46 -15.11
N GLY A 747 -49.17 9.21 -15.47
CA GLY A 747 -49.44 8.03 -14.64
C GLY A 747 -50.90 7.55 -14.68
N LEU A 748 -51.64 7.90 -15.73
CA LEU A 748 -53.01 7.45 -15.97
C LEU A 748 -53.03 6.47 -17.14
N LEU A 749 -53.39 5.22 -16.86
CA LEU A 749 -53.61 4.21 -17.89
C LEU A 749 -55.10 4.17 -18.25
N THR A 750 -55.43 4.63 -19.46
CA THR A 750 -56.82 4.77 -19.91
C THR A 750 -57.21 3.66 -20.89
N PHE A 751 -58.30 2.96 -20.62
CA PHE A 751 -58.94 2.01 -21.53
C PHE A 751 -60.37 2.46 -21.82
N ARG A 752 -60.77 2.49 -23.10
CA ARG A 752 -62.13 2.86 -23.50
C ARG A 752 -62.92 1.63 -23.89
N THR A 753 -64.06 1.41 -23.24
CA THR A 753 -64.97 0.31 -23.57
C THR A 753 -65.74 0.60 -24.86
N PRO A 754 -66.30 -0.44 -25.51
CA PRO A 754 -67.19 -0.24 -26.67
C PRO A 754 -68.40 0.66 -26.38
N SER A 755 -68.85 0.70 -25.13
CA SER A 755 -69.95 1.57 -24.64
C SER A 755 -69.54 3.04 -24.45
N GLY A 756 -68.28 3.40 -24.71
CA GLY A 756 -67.78 4.76 -24.61
C GLY A 756 -67.25 5.18 -23.23
N THR A 757 -67.38 4.32 -22.21
CA THR A 757 -66.88 4.55 -20.85
C THR A 757 -65.34 4.46 -20.79
N PHE A 758 -64.71 5.38 -20.06
CA PHE A 758 -63.28 5.33 -19.77
C PHE A 758 -63.03 4.65 -18.42
N VAL A 759 -62.23 3.59 -18.43
CA VAL A 759 -61.64 2.98 -17.24
C VAL A 759 -60.23 3.54 -17.13
N VAL A 760 -59.94 4.25 -16.06
CA VAL A 760 -58.67 4.94 -15.82
C VAL A 760 -58.02 4.36 -14.57
N MET A 761 -56.89 3.69 -14.73
CA MET A 761 -56.04 3.31 -13.60
C MET A 761 -55.08 4.47 -13.31
N ASP A 762 -55.24 5.10 -12.15
CA ASP A 762 -54.27 6.05 -11.63
C ASP A 762 -53.19 5.31 -10.84
N VAL A 763 -52.01 5.21 -11.44
CA VAL A 763 -50.84 4.55 -10.85
C VAL A 763 -50.30 5.33 -9.65
N LYS A 764 -50.57 6.64 -9.58
CA LYS A 764 -50.13 7.50 -8.47
C LYS A 764 -50.88 7.18 -7.18
N ALA A 765 -52.20 7.02 -7.30
CA ALA A 765 -53.10 6.72 -6.18
C ALA A 765 -53.36 5.21 -5.99
N TRP A 766 -52.92 4.37 -6.93
CA TRP A 766 -53.27 2.94 -7.01
C TRP A 766 -54.78 2.70 -7.04
N GLN A 767 -55.52 3.51 -7.80
CA GLN A 767 -56.98 3.48 -7.88
C GLN A 767 -57.48 3.33 -9.32
N VAL A 768 -58.58 2.60 -9.48
CA VAL A 768 -59.30 2.50 -10.76
C VAL A 768 -60.53 3.41 -10.71
N LEU A 769 -60.61 4.34 -11.65
CA LEU A 769 -61.69 5.30 -11.82
C LEU A 769 -62.48 4.95 -13.08
N ILE A 770 -63.80 5.12 -13.02
CA ILE A 770 -64.69 4.87 -14.17
C ILE A 770 -65.36 6.20 -14.52
N ILE A 771 -64.95 6.78 -15.65
CA ILE A 771 -65.49 8.03 -16.16
C ILE A 771 -66.48 7.68 -17.27
N ARG A 772 -67.76 7.90 -17.00
CA ARG A 772 -68.84 7.70 -17.99
C ARG A 772 -68.84 8.86 -18.99
N PRO A 773 -69.24 8.63 -20.25
CA PRO A 773 -69.42 9.73 -21.20
C PRO A 773 -70.43 10.72 -20.61
N GLN A 774 -70.06 12.01 -20.51
CA GLN A 774 -71.03 13.04 -20.18
C GLN A 774 -71.92 13.29 -21.40
N ASP A 775 -73.24 13.26 -21.19
CA ASP A 775 -74.22 13.74 -22.17
C ASP A 775 -73.94 15.22 -22.46
N HIS A 776 -73.43 15.51 -23.64
CA HIS A 776 -73.11 16.88 -24.05
C HIS A 776 -74.40 17.70 -24.19
N HIS A 777 -74.70 18.52 -23.19
CA HIS A 777 -75.66 19.62 -23.31
C HIS A 777 -75.04 20.78 -24.10
N GLY A 778 -74.87 20.58 -25.42
CA GLY A 778 -74.35 21.57 -26.36
C GLY A 778 -74.08 20.93 -27.72
N GLY A 779 -74.99 21.13 -28.68
CA GLY A 779 -75.05 20.40 -29.95
C GLY A 779 -73.96 20.74 -30.98
N GLY A 780 -72.71 20.38 -30.72
CA GLY A 780 -71.62 20.34 -31.70
C GLY A 780 -70.88 19.00 -31.66
N SER A 781 -70.53 18.45 -32.84
CA SER A 781 -69.71 17.23 -32.93
C SER A 781 -68.30 17.50 -32.39
N LEU A 782 -67.81 16.69 -31.45
CA LEU A 782 -66.41 16.79 -31.01
C LEU A 782 -65.48 16.58 -32.23
N PRO A 783 -64.46 17.43 -32.39
CA PRO A 783 -63.34 17.16 -33.27
C PRO A 783 -62.74 15.76 -33.01
N LEU A 784 -62.30 15.10 -34.06
CA LEU A 784 -61.83 13.70 -34.03
C LEU A 784 -60.68 13.49 -33.01
N ALA A 785 -59.83 14.50 -32.82
CA ALA A 785 -58.73 14.50 -31.84
C ALA A 785 -59.22 14.41 -30.38
N PHE A 786 -60.31 15.10 -30.03
CA PHE A 786 -60.86 15.09 -28.66
C PHE A 786 -61.71 13.85 -28.36
N SER A 787 -62.20 13.18 -29.41
CA SER A 787 -63.02 11.96 -29.25
C SER A 787 -62.28 10.79 -28.60
N ALA A 788 -60.94 10.78 -28.65
CA ALA A 788 -60.10 9.73 -28.09
C ALA A 788 -59.40 10.13 -26.77
N ALA A 789 -59.41 11.43 -26.42
CA ALA A 789 -58.76 11.97 -25.23
C ALA A 789 -59.61 11.85 -23.97
N LEU A 790 -58.94 11.90 -22.81
CA LEU A 790 -59.56 11.81 -21.50
C LEU A 790 -60.07 13.20 -21.07
N PRO A 791 -61.39 13.42 -20.91
CA PRO A 791 -61.88 14.68 -20.36
C PRO A 791 -61.52 14.77 -18.87
N LEU A 792 -60.76 15.81 -18.49
CA LEU A 792 -60.51 16.15 -17.10
C LEU A 792 -61.63 17.06 -16.62
N VAL A 793 -62.62 16.47 -15.96
CA VAL A 793 -63.71 17.17 -15.28
C VAL A 793 -63.43 17.10 -13.77
N ASP A 794 -63.77 18.16 -13.04
CA ASP A 794 -63.60 18.25 -11.58
C ASP A 794 -64.39 17.19 -10.80
#